data_AF-A0A849T244-F1
#
_entry.id   AF-A0A849T244-F1
#
_cell.length_a   1.000
_cell.length_b   1.000
_cell.length_c   1.000
_cell.angle_alpha   90.00
_cell.angle_beta   90.00
_cell.angle_gamma   90.00
#
_symmetry.space_group_name_H-M   'P 1'
#
loop_
_entity.id
_entity.type
_entity.pdbx_description
1 polymer ?
#
loop_
_entity_poly.entity_id
_entity_poly.type
_entity_poly.pdbx_seq_one_letter_code
_entity_poly.pdbx_strand_id
1 'polypeptide(L)'
;MKITILTIIFSLFLTSCSTWTPDTLNARLERIPASELDDLTYYLSMDKFKYYINEYTVSQEGKAPEAIIKYLKTISIENIMEMQLDKLALVDAHKYDSLIWELLKEKGLTNGVSQVSLKWEYNFFKNKLNEAYSLSKTKLELPLDLEEELVNPNDGISVKPKILKAEEMTLDSGHYISNRTTRAIFWEANKSGRTIEFHLGDSREFLKTLKEDKGEVLFEVKPLAKNYNKIYVVQYPGEATYRLAITNIGGFDRLEHLTNQVSLSNFNNAPIKSKIVVNGDVAKFHAAKAEEHATQLRLLPKADRVLIGQKESIDGKFEIFWKINALNNFLKHDQATFQKKISSMKPKDIEKLRTMMFGEANFETIFKDKGIIETAYESLETDIAKNPKLLPEKFKVYNYDNFTIEMCDYVFKNPEGKTIRWRVVSNVWGDEVIPIATALKATGHKNVTYMGTAGAFASKGYKVGDLISPQYVYDKDVKLKMHHKPMSIEGAINAGSVEHVGSPFEESEKWLEFSEKRSEFVEVETSYLRRIFHETTDQLELFLLISDVLGSESETLAHATSSKRKNSQNKLLASVFTRDTKGIPTSVVVAASNDVEAIKRLVFKTLEKKAISYQYYAYSKLKNTKPLTSKEVVAFSEKHPAFSDKFLLDKLVDAGEIIQEIQERTLGKFNFNVAFNKSLVDGTWNPKLEKLSVLIVAKTAQEEKTLKEVLAKILQKNSTLAQAIDWTVSTKVENPNLIWMKSPTKIDIDFFVKIYNFAGFQNAGLYKNVTYNGNLTLNVLPTNLSHNPLSAFYQGKESLNKAGSENSCMTMMRILVEGI
;
A
#
# COMPACT_ATOMS: atom_id res chain seq x y z
N MET A 1 -68.27 -13.42 3.90
CA MET A 1 -68.33 -13.56 2.43
C MET A 1 -68.07 -12.19 1.82
N LYS A 2 -67.03 -12.11 1.00
CA LYS A 2 -66.58 -11.06 0.05
C LYS A 2 -67.36 -9.72 -0.13
N ILE A 3 -66.56 -8.64 -0.11
CA ILE A 3 -66.42 -7.56 -1.13
C ILE A 3 -67.60 -6.58 -1.25
N THR A 4 -67.53 -5.34 -0.72
CA THR A 4 -66.85 -4.11 -1.24
C THR A 4 -67.45 -3.59 -2.55
N ILE A 5 -67.74 -2.27 -2.58
CA ILE A 5 -67.82 -1.30 -3.69
C ILE A 5 -69.01 -0.38 -3.42
N LEU A 6 -68.95 0.94 -3.48
CA LEU A 6 -67.92 1.95 -3.81
C LEU A 6 -68.74 3.24 -3.67
N THR A 7 -68.43 4.10 -2.69
CA THR A 7 -67.84 5.43 -2.92
C THR A 7 -68.81 6.41 -3.60
N ILE A 8 -68.57 7.71 -3.37
CA ILE A 8 -69.01 8.81 -4.22
C ILE A 8 -70.49 9.17 -3.96
N ILE A 9 -70.87 10.38 -3.54
CA ILE A 9 -70.19 11.67 -3.61
C ILE A 9 -71.14 12.68 -2.94
N PHE A 10 -70.59 13.78 -2.41
CA PHE A 10 -71.29 15.02 -2.08
C PHE A 10 -72.31 14.89 -0.94
N SER A 11 -72.24 15.62 0.16
CA SER A 11 -71.81 17.00 0.31
C SER A 11 -71.99 17.35 1.78
N LEU A 12 -70.91 17.39 2.53
CA LEU A 12 -70.81 18.20 3.74
C LEU A 12 -69.55 19.03 3.60
N PHE A 13 -69.71 20.10 2.82
CA PHE A 13 -68.76 21.18 2.59
C PHE A 13 -68.82 22.17 3.76
N LEU A 14 -67.62 22.61 4.21
CA LEU A 14 -67.30 23.88 4.92
C LEU A 14 -67.74 23.92 6.40
N THR A 15 -66.91 24.20 7.41
CA THR A 15 -65.73 25.09 7.53
C THR A 15 -64.83 24.68 8.70
N SER A 16 -63.51 24.64 8.51
CA SER A 16 -62.51 25.34 9.35
C SER A 16 -61.10 24.86 8.98
N CYS A 17 -60.31 25.77 8.42
CA CYS A 17 -58.89 25.60 8.16
C CYS A 17 -58.10 25.46 9.47
N SER A 18 -57.35 24.37 9.60
CA SER A 18 -56.08 24.39 10.31
C SER A 18 -55.05 23.73 9.40
N THR A 19 -54.04 24.51 9.04
CA THR A 19 -52.82 24.08 8.35
C THR A 19 -52.19 22.92 9.10
N TRP A 20 -52.33 21.71 8.56
CA TRP A 20 -51.53 20.56 8.95
C TRP A 20 -50.23 20.65 8.16
N THR A 21 -49.24 21.35 8.72
CA THR A 21 -47.84 21.08 8.37
C THR A 21 -47.50 19.72 8.97
N PRO A 22 -47.05 18.73 8.17
CA PRO A 22 -46.46 17.55 8.74
C PRO A 22 -45.10 17.97 9.31
N ASP A 23 -45.09 18.30 10.60
CA ASP A 23 -43.89 18.14 11.41
C ASP A 23 -43.57 16.65 11.40
N THR A 24 -42.77 16.23 10.41
CA THR A 24 -42.09 14.96 10.47
C THR A 24 -41.28 14.98 11.76
N LEU A 25 -41.69 14.15 12.71
CA LEU A 25 -40.88 13.71 13.83
C LEU A 25 -39.50 13.29 13.28
N ASN A 26 -38.54 14.19 13.35
CA ASN A 26 -37.12 13.83 13.41
C ASN A 26 -36.91 13.16 14.76
N ALA A 27 -37.29 11.88 14.85
CA ALA A 27 -36.87 11.03 15.94
C ALA A 27 -35.35 10.96 15.88
N ARG A 28 -34.68 11.74 16.73
CA ARG A 28 -33.27 11.53 17.10
C ARG A 28 -33.15 10.09 17.57
N LEU A 29 -32.59 9.23 16.73
CA LEU A 29 -32.23 7.87 17.13
C LEU A 29 -30.88 7.99 17.81
N GLU A 30 -30.89 7.98 19.14
CA GLU A 30 -29.66 7.84 19.93
C GLU A 30 -28.85 6.65 19.41
N ARG A 31 -27.56 6.87 19.17
CA ARG A 31 -26.63 5.80 18.77
C ARG A 31 -26.69 4.66 19.79
N ILE A 32 -27.04 3.48 19.31
CA ILE A 32 -27.07 2.27 20.14
C ILE A 32 -25.61 1.84 20.38
N PRO A 33 -25.17 1.62 21.63
CA PRO A 33 -23.85 1.09 21.92
C PRO A 33 -23.62 -0.23 21.15
N ALA A 34 -22.45 -0.39 20.54
CA ALA A 34 -22.11 -1.66 19.87
C ALA A 34 -22.22 -2.85 20.84
N SER A 35 -22.67 -4.00 20.32
CA SER A 35 -22.60 -5.29 21.02
C SER A 35 -21.22 -5.54 21.64
N GLU A 36 -21.16 -6.17 22.82
CA GLU A 36 -19.90 -6.46 23.54
C GLU A 36 -18.85 -7.16 22.65
N LEU A 37 -17.59 -6.70 22.75
CA LEU A 37 -16.44 -7.22 21.99
C LEU A 37 -15.77 -8.44 22.65
N ASP A 38 -16.37 -8.95 23.71
CA ASP A 38 -15.85 -10.05 24.53
C ASP A 38 -15.69 -11.33 23.72
N ASP A 39 -16.65 -11.63 22.84
CA ASP A 39 -16.60 -12.80 21.96
C ASP A 39 -15.42 -12.72 20.99
N LEU A 40 -15.19 -11.57 20.34
CA LEU A 40 -14.06 -11.37 19.45
C LEU A 40 -12.72 -11.46 20.21
N THR A 41 -12.63 -10.87 21.39
CA THR A 41 -11.44 -10.91 22.26
C THR A 41 -11.12 -12.34 22.71
N TYR A 42 -12.15 -13.11 23.04
CA TYR A 42 -12.02 -14.52 23.35
C TYR A 42 -11.50 -15.32 22.15
N TYR A 43 -12.10 -15.16 20.96
CA TYR A 43 -11.64 -15.85 19.75
C TYR A 43 -10.20 -15.48 19.35
N LEU A 44 -9.81 -14.21 19.51
CA LEU A 44 -8.43 -13.78 19.29
C LEU A 44 -7.45 -14.51 20.22
N SER A 45 -7.83 -14.66 21.50
CA SER A 45 -7.02 -15.38 22.48
C SER A 45 -6.91 -16.88 22.18
N MET A 46 -8.00 -17.48 21.66
CA MET A 46 -8.01 -18.88 21.21
C MET A 46 -7.06 -19.10 20.02
N ASP A 47 -7.16 -18.25 19.00
CA ASP A 47 -6.33 -18.34 17.80
C ASP A 47 -4.85 -18.15 18.15
N LYS A 48 -4.55 -17.16 19.01
CA LYS A 48 -3.20 -16.90 19.53
C LYS A 48 -2.60 -18.12 20.23
N PHE A 49 -3.36 -18.79 21.11
CA PHE A 49 -2.89 -19.96 21.83
C PHE A 49 -2.66 -21.16 20.89
N LYS A 50 -3.58 -21.42 19.96
CA LYS A 50 -3.39 -22.47 18.96
C LYS A 50 -2.18 -22.21 18.06
N TYR A 51 -1.98 -20.97 17.63
CA TYR A 51 -0.81 -20.57 16.87
C TYR A 51 0.49 -20.84 17.65
N TYR A 52 0.51 -20.48 18.94
CA TYR A 52 1.63 -20.76 19.81
C TYR A 52 1.92 -22.26 19.96
N ILE A 53 0.91 -23.10 20.14
CA ILE A 53 1.09 -24.57 20.21
C ILE A 53 1.78 -25.08 18.95
N ASN A 54 1.35 -24.63 17.75
CA ASN A 54 1.97 -25.07 16.50
C ASN A 54 3.46 -24.69 16.45
N GLU A 55 3.80 -23.43 16.71
CA GLU A 55 5.20 -22.95 16.73
C GLU A 55 6.04 -23.64 17.81
N TYR A 56 5.44 -23.88 18.98
CA TYR A 56 6.05 -24.62 20.08
C TYR A 56 6.43 -26.03 19.63
N THR A 57 5.50 -26.77 19.01
CA THR A 57 5.76 -28.16 18.58
C THR A 57 6.90 -28.25 17.56
N VAL A 58 6.98 -27.31 16.62
CA VAL A 58 8.09 -27.24 15.65
C VAL A 58 9.41 -26.93 16.38
N SER A 59 9.40 -25.98 17.31
CA SER A 59 10.61 -25.57 18.04
C SER A 59 11.17 -26.64 18.99
N GLN A 60 10.29 -27.52 19.49
CA GLN A 60 10.59 -28.57 20.47
C GLN A 60 10.75 -29.96 19.83
N GLU A 61 10.61 -30.07 18.51
CA GLU A 61 10.85 -31.31 17.78
C GLU A 61 12.30 -31.78 18.00
N GLY A 62 12.46 -33.04 18.40
CA GLY A 62 13.75 -33.62 18.80
C GLY A 62 14.28 -33.17 20.17
N LYS A 63 13.62 -32.26 20.88
CA LYS A 63 13.98 -31.81 22.24
C LYS A 63 13.04 -32.32 23.31
N ALA A 64 11.74 -32.36 23.02
CA ALA A 64 10.72 -32.93 23.89
C ALA A 64 10.37 -34.37 23.45
N PRO A 65 9.83 -35.20 24.37
CA PRO A 65 9.37 -36.54 24.03
C PRO A 65 8.38 -36.56 22.85
N GLU A 66 8.56 -37.51 21.94
CA GLU A 66 7.78 -37.61 20.70
C GLU A 66 6.27 -37.73 20.98
N ALA A 67 5.87 -38.46 22.02
CA ALA A 67 4.46 -38.58 22.42
C ALA A 67 3.81 -37.24 22.79
N ILE A 68 4.56 -36.33 23.42
CA ILE A 68 4.11 -34.97 23.74
C ILE A 68 3.91 -34.17 22.45
N ILE A 69 4.92 -34.17 21.57
CA ILE A 69 4.87 -33.44 20.30
C ILE A 69 3.70 -33.93 19.44
N LYS A 70 3.54 -35.26 19.33
CA LYS A 70 2.44 -35.88 18.58
C LYS A 70 1.09 -35.47 19.15
N TYR A 71 0.90 -35.54 20.47
CA TYR A 71 -0.35 -35.11 21.11
C TYR A 71 -0.66 -33.63 20.86
N LEU A 72 0.31 -32.74 21.08
CA LEU A 72 0.11 -31.30 20.87
C LEU A 72 -0.24 -30.95 19.41
N LYS A 73 0.35 -31.65 18.43
CA LYS A 73 -0.02 -31.51 17.01
C LYS A 73 -1.48 -31.92 16.74
N THR A 74 -2.06 -32.85 17.51
CA THR A 74 -3.47 -33.27 17.37
C THR A 74 -4.50 -32.33 17.99
N ILE A 75 -4.09 -31.39 18.86
CA ILE A 75 -5.03 -30.47 19.51
C ILE A 75 -5.66 -29.55 18.46
N SER A 76 -6.94 -29.74 18.15
CA SER A 76 -7.71 -28.84 17.29
C SER A 76 -8.16 -27.58 18.04
N ILE A 77 -8.71 -26.61 17.32
CA ILE A 77 -9.27 -25.40 17.97
C ILE A 77 -10.54 -25.75 18.76
N GLU A 78 -11.33 -26.69 18.27
CA GLU A 78 -12.52 -27.22 18.91
C GLU A 78 -12.16 -27.85 20.26
N ASN A 79 -11.06 -28.63 20.30
CA ASN A 79 -10.55 -29.17 21.55
C ASN A 79 -10.20 -28.05 22.55
N ILE A 80 -9.54 -26.97 22.10
CA ILE A 80 -9.18 -25.84 22.98
C ILE A 80 -10.44 -25.14 23.52
N MET A 81 -11.47 -24.99 22.70
CA MET A 81 -12.74 -24.39 23.11
C MET A 81 -13.48 -25.26 24.13
N GLU A 82 -13.40 -26.59 24.00
CA GLU A 82 -13.98 -27.55 24.95
C GLU A 82 -13.24 -27.64 26.29
N MET A 83 -11.93 -27.33 26.30
CA MET A 83 -11.07 -27.42 27.49
C MET A 83 -11.40 -26.39 28.60
N GLN A 84 -12.30 -25.42 28.35
CA GLN A 84 -12.70 -24.37 29.32
C GLN A 84 -11.50 -23.70 30.03
N LEU A 85 -10.43 -23.45 29.28
CA LEU A 85 -9.20 -22.83 29.78
C LEU A 85 -9.47 -21.45 30.40
N ASP A 86 -8.68 -21.08 31.41
CA ASP A 86 -8.77 -19.77 32.06
C ASP A 86 -8.61 -18.63 31.04
N LYS A 87 -9.69 -17.86 30.85
CA LYS A 87 -9.75 -16.74 29.91
C LYS A 87 -8.65 -15.71 30.17
N LEU A 88 -8.29 -15.45 31.43
CA LEU A 88 -7.24 -14.48 31.76
C LEU A 88 -5.85 -15.01 31.38
N ALA A 89 -5.60 -16.30 31.62
CA ALA A 89 -4.35 -16.94 31.21
C ALA A 89 -4.19 -16.98 29.68
N LEU A 90 -5.28 -17.13 28.94
CA LEU A 90 -5.28 -17.16 27.47
C LEU A 90 -4.93 -15.81 26.83
N VAL A 91 -5.18 -14.70 27.54
CA VAL A 91 -4.82 -13.36 27.07
C VAL A 91 -3.31 -13.14 27.10
N ASP A 92 -2.55 -13.78 27.98
CA ASP A 92 -1.11 -13.57 28.14
C ASP A 92 -0.26 -14.76 27.67
N ALA A 93 0.46 -14.58 26.56
CA ALA A 93 1.36 -15.58 25.98
C ALA A 93 2.50 -16.01 26.92
N HIS A 94 2.82 -15.25 27.96
CA HIS A 94 3.78 -15.69 28.99
C HIS A 94 3.26 -16.82 29.87
N LYS A 95 1.94 -17.06 29.89
CA LYS A 95 1.30 -18.16 30.63
C LYS A 95 1.18 -19.44 29.82
N TYR A 96 1.48 -19.41 28.52
CA TYR A 96 1.18 -20.52 27.62
C TYR A 96 1.98 -21.79 27.89
N ASP A 97 3.25 -21.70 28.29
CA ASP A 97 4.03 -22.87 28.72
C ASP A 97 3.35 -23.58 29.90
N SER A 98 2.82 -22.82 30.86
CA SER A 98 2.10 -23.36 32.01
C SER A 98 0.77 -23.99 31.61
N LEU A 99 0.04 -23.38 30.66
CA LEU A 99 -1.19 -23.97 30.12
C LEU A 99 -0.91 -25.28 29.39
N ILE A 100 0.14 -25.34 28.56
CA ILE A 100 0.57 -26.58 27.89
C ILE A 100 0.92 -27.65 28.93
N TRP A 101 1.64 -27.29 29.99
CA TRP A 101 1.97 -28.22 31.07
C TRP A 101 0.73 -28.82 31.74
N GLU A 102 -0.25 -28.00 32.12
CA GLU A 102 -1.49 -28.50 32.72
C GLU A 102 -2.27 -29.40 31.75
N LEU A 103 -2.35 -29.04 30.46
CA LEU A 103 -2.97 -29.88 29.43
C LEU A 103 -2.29 -31.25 29.29
N LEU A 104 -0.95 -31.30 29.33
CA LEU A 104 -0.21 -32.55 29.25
C LEU A 104 -0.38 -33.39 30.52
N LYS A 105 -0.47 -32.73 31.68
CA LYS A 105 -0.67 -33.38 32.98
C LYS A 105 -2.03 -34.05 33.06
N GLU A 106 -3.10 -33.38 32.60
CA GLU A 106 -4.44 -33.96 32.51
C GLU A 106 -4.51 -35.19 31.62
N LYS A 107 -3.67 -35.27 30.57
CA LYS A 107 -3.55 -36.43 29.69
C LYS A 107 -2.56 -37.50 30.18
N GLY A 108 -1.92 -37.29 31.33
CA GLY A 108 -0.92 -38.23 31.86
C GLY A 108 0.38 -38.31 31.04
N LEU A 109 0.67 -37.27 30.24
CA LEU A 109 1.85 -37.23 29.35
C LEU A 109 3.09 -36.59 30.00
N THR A 110 3.02 -36.22 31.29
CA THR A 110 4.13 -35.59 32.03
C THR A 110 5.01 -36.59 32.80
N ASN A 111 4.74 -37.89 32.73
CA ASN A 111 5.51 -38.90 33.45
C ASN A 111 6.98 -38.89 33.01
N GLY A 112 7.90 -38.59 33.94
CA GLY A 112 9.34 -38.53 33.67
C GLY A 112 9.82 -37.25 32.97
N VAL A 113 8.94 -36.25 32.81
CA VAL A 113 9.25 -34.95 32.18
C VAL A 113 9.05 -33.84 33.20
N SER A 114 9.97 -32.88 33.29
CA SER A 114 9.82 -31.74 34.20
C SER A 114 9.20 -30.53 33.48
N GLN A 115 8.45 -29.70 34.21
CA GLN A 115 7.89 -28.47 33.64
C GLN A 115 8.98 -27.55 33.06
N VAL A 116 10.15 -27.51 33.71
CA VAL A 116 11.31 -26.73 33.26
C VAL A 116 11.81 -27.22 31.90
N SER A 117 11.81 -28.54 31.66
CA SER A 117 12.26 -29.11 30.37
C SER A 117 11.33 -28.80 29.19
N LEU A 118 10.07 -28.42 29.47
CA LEU A 118 9.08 -28.05 28.46
C LEU A 118 8.92 -26.53 28.31
N LYS A 119 9.67 -25.72 29.06
CA LYS A 119 9.57 -24.27 29.00
C LYS A 119 10.20 -23.73 27.72
N TRP A 120 9.47 -22.92 26.96
CA TRP A 120 10.03 -22.22 25.80
C TRP A 120 10.40 -20.77 26.14
N GLU A 121 11.67 -20.51 26.41
CA GLU A 121 12.17 -19.19 26.86
C GLU A 121 12.25 -18.12 25.76
N TYR A 122 11.50 -18.27 24.66
CA TYR A 122 11.52 -17.31 23.56
C TYR A 122 10.61 -16.09 23.83
N ASN A 123 10.99 -15.28 24.82
CA ASN A 123 10.19 -14.15 25.31
C ASN A 123 9.91 -13.08 24.24
N PHE A 124 10.82 -12.90 23.27
CA PHE A 124 10.59 -12.00 22.14
C PHE A 124 9.34 -12.41 21.34
N PHE A 125 9.18 -13.71 21.05
CA PHE A 125 8.03 -14.21 20.33
C PHE A 125 6.74 -14.10 21.14
N LYS A 126 6.77 -14.40 22.45
CA LYS A 126 5.63 -14.20 23.36
C LYS A 126 5.17 -12.75 23.42
N ASN A 127 6.11 -11.80 23.51
CA ASN A 127 5.79 -10.36 23.46
C ASN A 127 5.14 -9.98 22.12
N LYS A 128 5.67 -10.49 21.00
CA LYS A 128 5.10 -10.28 19.67
C LYS A 128 3.67 -10.83 19.57
N LEU A 129 3.40 -11.99 20.17
CA LEU A 129 2.06 -12.57 20.24
C LEU A 129 1.10 -11.75 21.10
N ASN A 130 1.56 -11.17 22.21
CA ASN A 130 0.72 -10.30 23.06
C ASN A 130 0.38 -8.97 22.40
N GLU A 131 1.27 -8.43 21.56
CA GLU A 131 0.95 -7.27 20.72
C GLU A 131 0.00 -7.63 19.56
N ALA A 132 0.13 -8.84 19.02
CA ALA A 132 -0.75 -9.41 18.01
C ALA A 132 -2.01 -10.03 18.64
N TYR A 133 -2.91 -10.52 17.79
CA TYR A 133 -4.20 -11.09 18.17
C TYR A 133 -4.93 -10.24 19.22
N SER A 134 -4.99 -8.94 18.97
CA SER A 134 -5.48 -7.95 19.93
C SER A 134 -6.36 -6.91 19.24
N LEU A 135 -7.19 -6.25 20.05
CA LEU A 135 -7.93 -5.06 19.66
C LEU A 135 -7.17 -3.83 20.15
N SER A 136 -7.01 -2.85 19.27
CA SER A 136 -6.38 -1.58 19.60
C SER A 136 -7.26 -0.42 19.15
N LYS A 137 -7.28 0.67 19.92
CA LYS A 137 -7.93 1.90 19.45
C LYS A 137 -7.25 2.36 18.16
N THR A 138 -8.07 2.67 17.16
CA THR A 138 -7.55 3.15 15.89
C THR A 138 -6.96 4.55 16.04
N LYS A 139 -6.00 4.89 15.19
CA LYS A 139 -5.51 6.26 15.00
C LYS A 139 -6.27 7.00 13.89
N LEU A 140 -7.23 6.33 13.26
CA LEU A 140 -8.11 6.90 12.25
C LEU A 140 -9.11 7.81 12.96
N GLU A 141 -8.89 9.11 12.90
CA GLU A 141 -9.85 10.12 13.37
C GLU A 141 -10.69 10.59 12.18
N LEU A 142 -12.01 10.37 12.24
CA LEU A 142 -12.97 11.04 11.37
C LEU A 142 -13.65 12.12 12.22
N PRO A 143 -13.50 13.41 11.91
CA PRO A 143 -14.34 14.44 12.52
C PRO A 143 -15.78 14.22 12.00
N LEU A 144 -16.65 13.69 12.86
CA LEU A 144 -18.05 13.45 12.54
C LEU A 144 -18.92 14.52 13.23
N ASP A 145 -19.01 15.71 12.64
CA ASP A 145 -20.07 16.68 12.95
C ASP A 145 -21.16 16.57 11.88
N LEU A 146 -21.93 15.48 11.85
CA LEU A 146 -23.04 15.30 10.90
C LEU A 146 -24.34 14.95 11.63
N GLU A 147 -25.44 15.53 11.15
CA GLU A 147 -26.79 15.26 11.66
C GLU A 147 -27.24 13.84 11.27
N GLU A 148 -27.96 13.21 12.21
CA GLU A 148 -28.53 11.87 12.15
C GLU A 148 -29.72 11.77 11.18
N GLU A 149 -29.52 12.03 9.89
CA GLU A 149 -30.42 11.46 8.87
C GLU A 149 -29.93 10.05 8.51
N LEU A 150 -30.86 9.08 8.51
CA LEU A 150 -30.61 7.69 8.11
C LEU A 150 -30.11 7.65 6.66
N VAL A 151 -28.81 7.40 6.49
CA VAL A 151 -28.27 6.92 5.23
C VAL A 151 -28.28 5.39 5.35
N ASN A 152 -28.95 4.70 4.42
CA ASN A 152 -28.73 3.26 4.31
C ASN A 152 -27.30 3.08 3.80
N PRO A 153 -26.39 2.48 4.60
CA PRO A 153 -25.00 2.31 4.19
C PRO A 153 -24.97 1.57 2.85
N ASN A 154 -24.05 1.97 1.97
CA ASN A 154 -23.91 1.30 0.70
C ASN A 154 -23.55 -0.17 0.94
N ASP A 155 -24.46 -1.07 0.58
CA ASP A 155 -24.44 -2.47 1.00
C ASP A 155 -23.41 -3.32 0.22
N GLY A 156 -22.60 -2.64 -0.61
CA GLY A 156 -21.66 -3.19 -1.58
C GLY A 156 -22.26 -4.27 -2.46
N ILE A 157 -21.39 -5.08 -3.08
CA ILE A 157 -21.81 -6.26 -3.84
C ILE A 157 -21.72 -7.46 -2.92
N SER A 158 -22.85 -8.14 -2.70
CA SER A 158 -22.84 -9.38 -1.93
C SER A 158 -22.19 -10.51 -2.73
N VAL A 159 -21.21 -11.17 -2.14
CA VAL A 159 -20.47 -12.27 -2.77
C VAL A 159 -20.67 -13.53 -1.96
N LYS A 160 -20.83 -14.67 -2.64
CA LYS A 160 -20.81 -15.98 -1.98
C LYS A 160 -19.39 -16.54 -2.11
N PRO A 161 -18.65 -16.72 -1.00
CA PRO A 161 -17.32 -17.30 -1.07
C PRO A 161 -17.41 -18.73 -1.61
N LYS A 162 -16.37 -19.13 -2.37
CA LYS A 162 -16.20 -20.51 -2.79
C LYS A 162 -16.03 -21.38 -1.55
N ILE A 163 -16.74 -22.51 -1.49
CA ILE A 163 -16.61 -23.44 -0.37
C ILE A 163 -15.38 -24.32 -0.63
N LEU A 164 -14.33 -24.08 0.14
CA LEU A 164 -13.10 -24.88 0.16
C LEU A 164 -13.02 -25.70 1.44
N LYS A 165 -12.42 -26.89 1.35
CA LYS A 165 -12.16 -27.75 2.51
C LYS A 165 -10.68 -27.76 2.84
N ALA A 166 -10.34 -27.54 4.10
CA ALA A 166 -8.95 -27.44 4.54
C ALA A 166 -8.16 -28.73 4.26
N GLU A 167 -8.80 -29.89 4.41
CA GLU A 167 -8.22 -31.21 4.17
C GLU A 167 -7.91 -31.51 2.69
N GLU A 168 -8.46 -30.73 1.75
CA GLU A 168 -8.20 -30.90 0.32
C GLU A 168 -7.03 -30.00 -0.17
N MET A 169 -6.51 -29.11 0.69
CA MET A 169 -5.47 -28.14 0.35
C MET A 169 -4.08 -28.70 0.63
N THR A 170 -3.10 -28.34 -0.19
CA THR A 170 -1.68 -28.72 0.03
C THR A 170 -1.02 -27.95 1.18
N LEU A 171 -1.58 -26.80 1.57
CA LEU A 171 -1.10 -25.92 2.63
C LEU A 171 -1.90 -26.13 3.93
N ASP A 172 -1.23 -26.06 5.09
CA ASP A 172 -1.90 -25.87 6.39
C ASP A 172 -2.57 -24.48 6.43
N SER A 173 -3.77 -24.43 5.87
CA SER A 173 -4.56 -23.20 5.73
C SER A 173 -4.88 -22.58 7.09
N GLY A 174 -5.13 -23.40 8.12
CA GLY A 174 -5.45 -22.91 9.46
C GLY A 174 -4.28 -22.13 10.07
N HIS A 175 -3.07 -22.68 10.01
CA HIS A 175 -1.87 -22.01 10.50
C HIS A 175 -1.52 -20.77 9.66
N TYR A 176 -1.65 -20.87 8.33
CA TYR A 176 -1.41 -19.75 7.42
C TYR A 176 -2.35 -18.57 7.71
N ILE A 177 -3.66 -18.81 7.81
CA ILE A 177 -4.67 -17.76 8.07
C ILE A 177 -4.44 -17.13 9.44
N SER A 178 -4.15 -17.94 10.47
CA SER A 178 -3.82 -17.43 11.80
C SER A 178 -2.64 -16.46 11.75
N ASN A 179 -1.57 -16.78 11.02
CA ASN A 179 -0.40 -15.92 10.87
C ASN A 179 -0.71 -14.59 10.13
N ARG A 180 -1.39 -14.70 8.98
CA ARG A 180 -1.56 -13.59 8.04
C ARG A 180 -2.69 -12.65 8.43
N THR A 181 -3.81 -13.19 8.90
CA THR A 181 -5.06 -12.44 9.13
C THR A 181 -5.62 -12.58 10.54
N THR A 182 -5.45 -13.73 11.20
CA THR A 182 -6.29 -14.29 12.29
C THR A 182 -7.58 -14.95 11.81
N ARG A 183 -7.87 -16.15 12.33
CA ARG A 183 -9.13 -16.87 12.09
C ARG A 183 -10.28 -16.32 12.95
N ALA A 184 -9.95 -15.64 14.05
CA ALA A 184 -10.91 -15.16 15.04
C ALA A 184 -12.01 -14.28 14.46
N ILE A 185 -11.67 -13.42 13.50
CA ILE A 185 -12.64 -12.52 12.86
C ILE A 185 -13.67 -13.30 12.03
N PHE A 186 -13.29 -14.41 11.42
CA PHE A 186 -14.18 -15.23 10.62
C PHE A 186 -15.07 -16.10 11.52
N TRP A 187 -14.51 -16.62 12.61
CA TRP A 187 -15.25 -17.36 13.63
C TRP A 187 -16.34 -16.52 14.28
N GLU A 188 -16.00 -15.32 14.76
CA GLU A 188 -16.97 -14.42 15.37
C GLU A 188 -18.05 -14.02 14.35
N ALA A 189 -17.64 -13.61 13.15
CA ALA A 189 -18.58 -13.17 12.12
C ALA A 189 -19.55 -14.29 11.74
N ASN A 190 -19.05 -15.51 11.58
CA ASN A 190 -19.87 -16.64 11.19
C ASN A 190 -20.81 -17.08 12.32
N LYS A 191 -20.36 -17.04 13.59
CA LYS A 191 -21.21 -17.35 14.75
C LYS A 191 -22.34 -16.34 14.90
N SER A 192 -22.02 -15.05 14.78
CA SER A 192 -22.94 -13.92 15.00
C SER A 192 -23.76 -13.56 13.76
N GLY A 193 -23.48 -14.15 12.58
CA GLY A 193 -24.10 -13.75 11.31
C GLY A 193 -23.68 -12.35 10.85
N ARG A 194 -22.51 -11.88 11.28
CA ARG A 194 -22.02 -10.52 11.06
C ARG A 194 -21.59 -10.31 9.61
N THR A 195 -21.72 -9.06 9.14
CA THR A 195 -21.20 -8.66 7.84
C THR A 195 -19.68 -8.50 7.89
N ILE A 196 -19.00 -9.07 6.88
CA ILE A 196 -17.59 -8.80 6.56
C ILE A 196 -17.55 -8.01 5.26
N GLU A 197 -16.94 -6.84 5.31
CA GLU A 197 -16.79 -5.91 4.19
C GLU A 197 -15.35 -5.94 3.69
N PHE A 198 -15.16 -6.17 2.39
CA PHE A 198 -13.89 -6.03 1.71
C PHE A 198 -13.88 -4.70 0.95
N HIS A 199 -13.02 -3.78 1.38
CA HIS A 199 -12.90 -2.45 0.78
C HIS A 199 -11.71 -2.44 -0.18
N LEU A 200 -12.01 -2.34 -1.47
CA LEU A 200 -11.01 -2.19 -2.51
C LEU A 200 -10.43 -0.78 -2.48
N GLY A 201 -9.11 -0.70 -2.64
CA GLY A 201 -8.40 0.56 -2.61
C GLY A 201 -7.61 0.84 -1.33
N ASP A 202 -7.17 2.08 -1.18
CA ASP A 202 -6.33 2.50 -0.06
C ASP A 202 -7.13 2.92 1.19
N SER A 203 -6.42 3.19 2.28
CA SER A 203 -7.05 3.57 3.54
C SER A 203 -7.80 4.91 3.47
N ARG A 204 -7.46 5.82 2.55
CA ARG A 204 -8.20 7.09 2.36
C ARG A 204 -9.52 6.84 1.64
N GLU A 205 -9.57 5.94 0.67
CA GLU A 205 -10.80 5.53 0.00
C GLU A 205 -11.77 4.87 0.99
N PHE A 206 -11.29 3.96 1.85
CA PHE A 206 -12.09 3.40 2.95
C PHE A 206 -12.68 4.46 3.88
N LEU A 207 -11.87 5.44 4.32
CA LEU A 207 -12.35 6.53 5.18
C LEU A 207 -13.39 7.42 4.51
N LYS A 208 -13.28 7.62 3.19
CA LYS A 208 -14.30 8.35 2.42
C LYS A 208 -15.61 7.59 2.41
N THR A 209 -15.60 6.30 2.12
CA THR A 209 -16.78 5.44 2.17
C THR A 209 -17.42 5.46 3.55
N LEU A 210 -16.62 5.28 4.60
CA LEU A 210 -17.12 5.38 5.98
C LEU A 210 -17.76 6.74 6.26
N LYS A 211 -17.15 7.84 5.81
CA LYS A 211 -17.72 9.17 6.00
C LYS A 211 -19.04 9.35 5.24
N GLU A 212 -19.11 8.92 3.98
CA GLU A 212 -20.31 8.97 3.14
C GLU A 212 -21.47 8.18 3.81
N ASP A 213 -21.16 7.01 4.37
CA ASP A 213 -22.11 6.15 5.06
C ASP A 213 -22.28 6.49 6.56
N LYS A 214 -21.65 7.57 7.03
CA LYS A 214 -21.65 8.03 8.43
C LYS A 214 -21.18 6.98 9.45
N GLY A 215 -20.38 6.02 9.03
CA GLY A 215 -19.79 4.99 9.87
C GLY A 215 -18.60 5.49 10.69
N GLU A 216 -18.28 4.75 11.75
CA GLU A 216 -17.11 5.00 12.59
C GLU A 216 -16.26 3.75 12.81
N VAL A 217 -14.96 3.94 12.99
CA VAL A 217 -14.04 2.87 13.35
C VAL A 217 -13.93 2.79 14.88
N LEU A 218 -14.37 1.68 15.45
CA LEU A 218 -14.30 1.42 16.89
C LEU A 218 -12.89 0.95 17.29
N PHE A 219 -12.36 -0.05 16.57
CA PHE A 219 -11.08 -0.71 16.87
C PHE A 219 -10.37 -1.19 15.61
N GLU A 220 -9.04 -1.37 15.67
CA GLU A 220 -8.25 -2.14 14.70
C GLU A 220 -7.89 -3.51 15.31
N VAL A 221 -8.15 -4.57 14.57
CA VAL A 221 -7.70 -5.94 14.90
C VAL A 221 -6.25 -6.10 14.42
N LYS A 222 -5.36 -6.54 15.30
CA LYS A 222 -3.92 -6.69 15.02
C LYS A 222 -3.54 -8.14 14.74
N PRO A 223 -3.38 -8.58 13.48
CA PRO A 223 -2.81 -9.89 13.18
C PRO A 223 -1.31 -9.94 13.51
N LEU A 224 -0.73 -11.15 13.52
CA LEU A 224 0.71 -11.33 13.70
C LEU A 224 1.51 -10.71 12.55
N ALA A 225 1.03 -10.86 11.31
CA ALA A 225 1.56 -10.18 10.14
C ALA A 225 0.95 -8.77 9.96
N LYS A 226 1.39 -7.81 10.80
CA LYS A 226 0.82 -6.44 10.91
C LYS A 226 0.65 -5.64 9.60
N ASN A 227 1.35 -6.03 8.53
CA ASN A 227 1.34 -5.35 7.22
C ASN A 227 0.64 -6.16 6.11
N TYR A 228 0.10 -7.35 6.41
CA TYR A 228 -0.53 -8.19 5.39
C TYR A 228 -1.89 -7.65 4.96
N ASN A 229 -2.72 -7.18 5.90
CA ASN A 229 -3.99 -6.51 5.65
C ASN A 229 -4.33 -5.61 6.84
N LYS A 230 -5.33 -4.74 6.66
CA LYS A 230 -5.91 -3.94 7.74
C LYS A 230 -7.32 -4.38 8.00
N ILE A 231 -7.64 -4.55 9.28
CA ILE A 231 -8.89 -5.13 9.74
C ILE A 231 -9.44 -4.19 10.81
N TYR A 232 -10.64 -3.68 10.57
CA TYR A 232 -11.32 -2.73 11.44
C TYR A 232 -12.64 -3.27 11.92
N VAL A 233 -12.98 -2.91 13.15
CA VAL A 233 -14.33 -3.03 13.70
C VAL A 233 -15.02 -1.70 13.42
N VAL A 234 -16.09 -1.71 12.62
CA VAL A 234 -16.81 -0.50 12.22
C VAL A 234 -18.27 -0.55 12.65
N GLN A 235 -18.88 0.59 12.94
CA GLN A 235 -20.31 0.69 13.24
C GLN A 235 -20.95 1.77 12.39
N TYR A 236 -22.10 1.46 11.79
CA TYR A 236 -22.90 2.40 11.01
C TYR A 236 -24.11 2.89 11.83
N PRO A 237 -24.66 4.08 11.54
CA PRO A 237 -25.81 4.61 12.27
C PRO A 237 -27.04 3.70 12.17
N GLY A 238 -27.76 3.55 13.28
CA GLY A 238 -28.95 2.69 13.35
C GLY A 238 -28.66 1.20 13.48
N GLU A 239 -27.39 0.75 13.39
CA GLU A 239 -27.01 -0.63 13.66
C GLU A 239 -26.70 -0.85 15.15
N ALA A 240 -27.35 -1.85 15.76
CA ALA A 240 -27.07 -2.27 17.14
C ALA A 240 -25.77 -3.12 17.26
N THR A 241 -25.11 -3.39 16.14
CA THR A 241 -23.96 -4.29 16.05
C THR A 241 -22.89 -3.68 15.15
N TYR A 242 -21.64 -4.11 15.32
CA TYR A 242 -20.56 -3.73 14.42
C TYR A 242 -20.50 -4.62 13.16
N ARG A 243 -19.74 -4.20 12.16
CA ARG A 243 -19.28 -4.99 11.01
C ARG A 243 -17.76 -5.11 11.03
N LEU A 244 -17.20 -6.07 10.29
CA LEU A 244 -15.75 -6.23 10.13
C LEU A 244 -15.35 -5.72 8.76
N ALA A 245 -14.46 -4.73 8.70
CA ALA A 245 -13.97 -4.17 7.45
C ALA A 245 -12.51 -4.56 7.21
N ILE A 246 -12.22 -5.22 6.10
CA ILE A 246 -10.89 -5.56 5.62
C ILE A 246 -10.55 -4.62 4.47
N THR A 247 -9.46 -3.87 4.59
CA THR A 247 -9.04 -2.84 3.63
C THR A 247 -7.67 -3.15 3.03
N ASN A 248 -7.18 -2.26 2.16
CA ASN A 248 -5.90 -2.41 1.47
C ASN A 248 -5.92 -3.65 0.56
N ILE A 249 -6.92 -3.71 -0.32
CA ILE A 249 -7.10 -4.77 -1.31
C ILE A 249 -6.98 -4.13 -2.70
N GLY A 250 -5.92 -4.47 -3.45
CA GLY A 250 -5.60 -3.82 -4.71
C GLY A 250 -5.95 -4.64 -5.94
N GLY A 251 -6.38 -5.89 -5.79
CA GLY A 251 -6.54 -6.84 -6.89
C GLY A 251 -7.56 -7.95 -6.60
N PHE A 252 -8.00 -8.61 -7.66
CA PHE A 252 -8.96 -9.71 -7.61
C PHE A 252 -8.35 -10.95 -6.96
N ASP A 253 -7.09 -11.27 -7.24
CA ASP A 253 -6.41 -12.45 -6.67
C ASP A 253 -6.35 -12.33 -5.16
N ARG A 254 -6.06 -11.13 -4.64
CA ARG A 254 -6.06 -10.85 -3.21
C ARG A 254 -7.46 -10.86 -2.60
N LEU A 255 -8.46 -10.34 -3.32
CA LEU A 255 -9.85 -10.40 -2.88
C LEU A 255 -10.31 -11.86 -2.77
N GLU A 256 -10.07 -12.67 -3.80
CA GLU A 256 -10.37 -14.10 -3.82
C GLU A 256 -9.62 -14.82 -2.69
N HIS A 257 -8.31 -14.56 -2.55
CA HIS A 257 -7.49 -15.08 -1.46
C HIS A 257 -8.11 -14.82 -0.09
N LEU A 258 -8.51 -13.58 0.20
CA LEU A 258 -9.09 -13.19 1.48
C LEU A 258 -10.51 -13.76 1.68
N THR A 259 -11.34 -13.82 0.64
CA THR A 259 -12.68 -14.42 0.73
C THR A 259 -12.61 -15.94 0.96
N ASN A 260 -11.63 -16.63 0.38
CA ASN A 260 -11.38 -18.06 0.61
C ASN A 260 -11.00 -18.36 2.08
N GLN A 261 -10.43 -17.38 2.81
CA GLN A 261 -10.15 -17.55 4.24
C GLN A 261 -11.43 -17.70 5.08
N VAL A 262 -12.56 -17.13 4.63
CA VAL A 262 -13.85 -17.25 5.30
C VAL A 262 -14.31 -18.71 5.31
N SER A 263 -14.23 -19.40 4.16
CA SER A 263 -14.61 -20.82 4.07
C SER A 263 -13.62 -21.72 4.79
N LEU A 264 -12.32 -21.47 4.66
CA LEU A 264 -11.27 -22.30 5.26
C LEU A 264 -11.18 -22.17 6.78
N SER A 265 -11.64 -21.04 7.32
CA SER A 265 -11.70 -20.83 8.78
C SER A 265 -13.01 -21.33 9.39
N ASN A 266 -13.89 -21.94 8.61
CA ASN A 266 -15.23 -22.31 9.07
C ASN A 266 -15.23 -23.62 9.86
N PHE A 267 -15.75 -23.60 11.09
CA PHE A 267 -15.82 -24.79 11.94
C PHE A 267 -16.66 -25.89 11.29
N ASN A 268 -16.12 -27.11 11.23
CA ASN A 268 -16.83 -28.34 10.82
C ASN A 268 -17.60 -28.24 9.49
N ASN A 269 -17.15 -27.43 8.53
CA ASN A 269 -17.86 -27.19 7.27
C ASN A 269 -19.32 -26.73 7.47
N ALA A 270 -19.61 -26.01 8.57
CA ALA A 270 -20.95 -25.47 8.85
C ALA A 270 -21.41 -24.52 7.72
N PRO A 271 -22.71 -24.19 7.60
CA PRO A 271 -23.12 -23.15 6.67
C PRO A 271 -22.48 -21.80 7.03
N ILE A 272 -21.93 -21.10 6.04
CA ILE A 272 -21.44 -19.73 6.21
C ILE A 272 -22.66 -18.83 6.40
N LYS A 273 -22.83 -18.30 7.62
CA LYS A 273 -23.90 -17.39 8.02
C LYS A 273 -23.53 -15.92 7.86
N SER A 274 -22.24 -15.59 7.85
CA SER A 274 -21.78 -14.21 7.66
C SER A 274 -22.15 -13.69 6.27
N LYS A 275 -22.59 -12.43 6.19
CA LYS A 275 -22.80 -11.73 4.92
C LYS A 275 -21.44 -11.22 4.44
N ILE A 276 -21.05 -11.58 3.23
CA ILE A 276 -19.82 -11.09 2.61
C ILE A 276 -20.15 -10.02 1.58
N VAL A 277 -19.51 -8.86 1.72
CA VAL A 277 -19.75 -7.66 0.90
C VAL A 277 -18.42 -7.16 0.33
N VAL A 278 -18.43 -6.74 -0.92
CA VAL A 278 -17.28 -6.08 -1.57
C VAL A 278 -17.66 -4.65 -1.95
N ASN A 279 -16.86 -3.69 -1.51
CA ASN A 279 -16.99 -2.27 -1.82
C ASN A 279 -15.91 -1.87 -2.82
N GLY A 280 -16.35 -1.41 -4.00
CA GLY A 280 -15.48 -0.94 -5.10
C GLY A 280 -15.51 -1.85 -6.35
N ASP A 281 -14.67 -1.52 -7.33
CA ASP A 281 -14.53 -2.25 -8.60
C ASP A 281 -13.04 -2.37 -8.97
N VAL A 282 -12.50 -3.60 -8.94
CA VAL A 282 -11.08 -3.87 -9.19
C VAL A 282 -10.65 -3.42 -10.58
N ALA A 283 -11.48 -3.65 -11.61
CA ALA A 283 -11.11 -3.31 -12.98
C ALA A 283 -11.01 -1.80 -13.18
N LYS A 284 -11.96 -1.05 -12.62
CA LYS A 284 -11.90 0.42 -12.61
C LYS A 284 -10.70 0.92 -11.79
N PHE A 285 -10.46 0.32 -10.63
CA PHE A 285 -9.32 0.67 -9.77
C PHE A 285 -7.98 0.44 -10.49
N HIS A 286 -7.79 -0.72 -11.12
CA HIS A 286 -6.59 -1.04 -11.90
C HIS A 286 -6.38 -0.08 -13.05
N ALA A 287 -7.44 0.24 -13.81
CA ALA A 287 -7.35 1.18 -14.92
C ALA A 287 -6.95 2.58 -14.44
N ALA A 288 -7.57 3.07 -13.36
CA ALA A 288 -7.23 4.36 -12.75
C ALA A 288 -5.78 4.40 -12.27
N LYS A 289 -5.32 3.34 -11.57
CA LYS A 289 -3.93 3.24 -11.08
C LYS A 289 -2.90 3.08 -12.19
N ALA A 290 -3.22 2.35 -13.26
CA ALA A 290 -2.34 2.23 -14.42
C ALA A 290 -2.09 3.61 -15.06
N GLU A 291 -3.12 4.43 -15.22
CA GLU A 291 -2.97 5.77 -15.79
C GLU A 291 -2.30 6.75 -14.82
N GLU A 292 -2.60 6.66 -13.51
CA GLU A 292 -1.91 7.41 -12.45
C GLU A 292 -0.39 7.14 -12.51
N HIS A 293 0.00 5.86 -12.52
CA HIS A 293 1.40 5.44 -12.63
C HIS A 293 2.01 5.81 -13.99
N ALA A 294 1.28 5.69 -15.09
CA ALA A 294 1.79 6.08 -16.41
C ALA A 294 2.07 7.58 -16.47
N THR A 295 1.17 8.39 -15.94
CA THR A 295 1.36 9.85 -15.79
C THR A 295 2.60 10.16 -14.98
N GLN A 296 2.78 9.46 -13.86
CA GLN A 296 3.97 9.60 -13.02
C GLN A 296 5.25 9.26 -13.79
N LEU A 297 5.30 8.09 -14.42
CA LEU A 297 6.46 7.59 -15.16
C LEU A 297 6.82 8.48 -16.35
N ARG A 298 5.85 9.14 -17.01
CA ARG A 298 6.10 10.11 -18.09
C ARG A 298 6.85 11.36 -17.60
N LEU A 299 6.71 11.73 -16.32
CA LEU A 299 7.42 12.88 -15.74
C LEU A 299 8.80 12.50 -15.20
N LEU A 300 8.95 11.28 -14.72
CA LEU A 300 10.22 10.77 -14.21
C LEU A 300 11.24 10.58 -15.36
N PRO A 301 12.55 10.72 -15.10
CA PRO A 301 13.56 10.24 -16.03
C PRO A 301 13.33 8.75 -16.34
N LYS A 302 13.40 8.40 -17.63
CA LYS A 302 13.27 7.02 -18.07
C LYS A 302 14.39 6.16 -17.47
N ALA A 303 14.02 5.00 -16.93
CA ALA A 303 14.99 4.05 -16.42
C ALA A 303 15.61 3.23 -17.56
N ASP A 304 16.91 2.99 -17.49
CA ASP A 304 17.59 2.09 -18.42
C ASP A 304 17.18 0.62 -18.18
N ARG A 305 16.81 0.32 -16.92
CA ARG A 305 16.31 -0.99 -16.49
C ARG A 305 15.26 -0.88 -15.42
N VAL A 306 14.27 -1.77 -15.49
CA VAL A 306 13.29 -1.99 -14.45
C VAL A 306 13.56 -3.33 -13.78
N LEU A 307 13.65 -3.33 -12.46
CA LEU A 307 13.71 -4.53 -11.63
C LEU A 307 12.41 -4.60 -10.84
N ILE A 308 11.68 -5.70 -10.95
CA ILE A 308 10.45 -5.94 -10.19
C ILE A 308 10.74 -7.06 -9.19
N GLY A 309 10.59 -6.75 -7.91
CA GLY A 309 10.86 -7.64 -6.79
C GLY A 309 12.21 -7.42 -6.11
N GLN A 310 12.33 -8.00 -4.91
CA GLN A 310 13.54 -7.98 -4.08
C GLN A 310 14.07 -6.58 -3.72
N LYS A 311 13.22 -5.54 -3.72
CA LYS A 311 13.60 -4.15 -3.47
C LYS A 311 14.43 -3.97 -2.20
N GLU A 312 13.98 -4.48 -1.06
CA GLU A 312 14.73 -4.39 0.22
C GLU A 312 16.14 -4.99 0.13
N SER A 313 16.29 -6.09 -0.61
CA SER A 313 17.60 -6.73 -0.78
C SER A 313 18.52 -5.89 -1.68
N ILE A 314 17.99 -5.27 -2.73
CA ILE A 314 18.72 -4.33 -3.59
C ILE A 314 19.11 -3.07 -2.81
N ASP A 315 18.17 -2.51 -2.05
CA ASP A 315 18.39 -1.35 -1.18
C ASP A 315 19.57 -1.59 -0.23
N GLY A 316 19.58 -2.74 0.45
CA GLY A 316 20.68 -3.14 1.32
C GLY A 316 22.02 -3.31 0.60
N LYS A 317 22.05 -3.73 -0.68
CA LYS A 317 23.32 -3.84 -1.43
C LYS A 317 23.90 -2.47 -1.78
N PHE A 318 23.06 -1.52 -2.20
CA PHE A 318 23.52 -0.16 -2.47
C PHE A 318 24.02 0.55 -1.20
N GLU A 319 23.44 0.26 -0.03
CA GLU A 319 23.95 0.75 1.25
C GLU A 319 25.38 0.23 1.53
N ILE A 320 25.63 -1.06 1.28
CA ILE A 320 26.97 -1.63 1.42
C ILE A 320 27.97 -0.96 0.48
N PHE A 321 27.62 -0.74 -0.79
CA PHE A 321 28.50 -0.03 -1.73
C PHE A 321 28.76 1.42 -1.30
N TRP A 322 27.77 2.07 -0.71
CA TRP A 322 27.92 3.43 -0.19
C TRP A 322 28.91 3.47 0.98
N LYS A 323 28.82 2.50 1.90
CA LYS A 323 29.78 2.33 3.02
C LYS A 323 31.20 2.07 2.50
N ILE A 324 31.37 1.22 1.49
CA ILE A 324 32.69 0.99 0.86
C ILE A 324 33.27 2.29 0.30
N ASN A 325 32.47 3.08 -0.41
CA ASN A 325 32.91 4.36 -0.97
C ASN A 325 33.30 5.37 0.13
N ALA A 326 32.57 5.40 1.24
CA ALA A 326 32.89 6.25 2.39
C ALA A 326 34.21 5.83 3.07
N LEU A 327 34.41 4.53 3.27
CA LEU A 327 35.65 3.97 3.80
C LEU A 327 36.84 4.28 2.88
N ASN A 328 36.66 4.17 1.56
CA ASN A 328 37.69 4.53 0.57
C ASN A 328 38.02 6.04 0.59
N ASN A 329 37.03 6.91 0.74
CA ASN A 329 37.25 8.35 0.90
C ASN A 329 38.01 8.67 2.18
N PHE A 330 37.66 8.03 3.29
CA PHE A 330 38.35 8.21 4.57
C PHE A 330 39.78 7.69 4.53
N LEU A 331 40.02 6.50 3.97
CA LEU A 331 41.36 5.92 3.81
C LEU A 331 42.30 6.87 3.02
N LYS A 332 41.79 7.53 1.98
CA LYS A 332 42.55 8.53 1.20
C LYS A 332 42.81 9.82 1.96
N HIS A 333 41.91 10.19 2.88
CA HIS A 333 42.02 11.41 3.68
C HIS A 333 42.95 11.24 4.89
N ASP A 334 42.81 10.15 5.64
CA ASP A 334 43.60 9.84 6.84
C ASP A 334 43.86 8.34 6.97
N GLN A 335 44.91 7.90 6.28
CA GLN A 335 45.33 6.50 6.28
C GLN A 335 45.75 6.01 7.68
N ALA A 336 46.42 6.84 8.48
CA ALA A 336 46.95 6.42 9.78
C ALA A 336 45.81 6.13 10.77
N THR A 337 44.83 7.03 10.86
CA THR A 337 43.64 6.81 11.68
C THR A 337 42.82 5.63 11.18
N PHE A 338 42.66 5.49 9.86
CA PHE A 338 41.96 4.34 9.27
C PHE A 338 42.59 3.02 9.75
N GLN A 339 43.91 2.84 9.56
CA GLN A 339 44.60 1.60 9.96
C GLN A 339 44.51 1.36 11.47
N LYS A 340 44.63 2.40 12.29
CA LYS A 340 44.51 2.30 13.76
C LYS A 340 43.11 1.86 14.22
N LYS A 341 42.07 2.31 13.55
CA LYS A 341 40.67 1.99 13.93
C LYS A 341 40.32 0.55 13.56
N ILE A 342 40.70 0.13 12.35
CA ILE A 342 40.40 -1.23 11.89
C ILE A 342 41.32 -2.30 12.46
N SER A 343 42.47 -1.95 13.08
CA SER A 343 43.38 -2.93 13.69
C SER A 343 42.78 -3.70 14.88
N SER A 344 41.63 -3.23 15.39
CA SER A 344 40.84 -3.95 16.40
C SER A 344 40.07 -5.15 15.83
N MET A 345 39.92 -5.23 14.50
CA MET A 345 39.28 -6.34 13.80
C MET A 345 40.23 -7.54 13.68
N LYS A 346 39.68 -8.73 13.39
CA LYS A 346 40.50 -9.93 13.18
C LYS A 346 41.38 -9.77 11.93
N PRO A 347 42.65 -10.24 11.91
CA PRO A 347 43.54 -10.07 10.76
C PRO A 347 42.95 -10.55 9.42
N LYS A 348 42.23 -11.68 9.44
CA LYS A 348 41.54 -12.23 8.26
C LYS A 348 40.42 -11.33 7.75
N ASP A 349 39.72 -10.64 8.66
CA ASP A 349 38.64 -9.72 8.28
C ASP A 349 39.21 -8.43 7.69
N ILE A 350 40.36 -7.97 8.17
CA ILE A 350 41.10 -6.84 7.59
C ILE A 350 41.55 -7.15 6.16
N GLU A 351 42.09 -8.35 5.92
CA GLU A 351 42.48 -8.80 4.59
C GLU A 351 41.28 -8.83 3.63
N LYS A 352 40.18 -9.48 4.03
CA LYS A 352 38.93 -9.50 3.26
C LYS A 352 38.38 -8.11 2.99
N LEU A 353 38.40 -7.22 3.99
CA LEU A 353 37.97 -5.84 3.86
C LEU A 353 38.76 -5.12 2.76
N ARG A 354 40.08 -5.28 2.74
CA ARG A 354 40.95 -4.69 1.71
C ARG A 354 40.60 -5.22 0.33
N THR A 355 40.50 -6.55 0.15
CA THR A 355 40.11 -7.16 -1.13
C THR A 355 38.76 -6.63 -1.64
N MET A 356 37.78 -6.46 -0.73
CA MET A 356 36.49 -5.87 -1.08
C MET A 356 36.59 -4.40 -1.46
N MET A 357 37.31 -3.58 -0.67
CA MET A 357 37.43 -2.13 -0.90
C MET A 357 38.19 -1.76 -2.18
N PHE A 358 39.18 -2.55 -2.56
CA PHE A 358 40.02 -2.31 -3.74
C PHE A 358 39.45 -2.93 -5.04
N GLY A 359 38.24 -3.48 -4.99
CA GLY A 359 37.55 -4.00 -6.18
C GLY A 359 38.10 -5.34 -6.71
N GLU A 360 38.89 -6.04 -5.89
CA GLU A 360 39.44 -7.36 -6.21
C GLU A 360 38.44 -8.49 -5.90
N ALA A 361 37.45 -8.23 -5.04
CA ALA A 361 36.36 -9.15 -4.75
C ALA A 361 35.22 -9.04 -5.78
N ASN A 362 34.61 -10.18 -6.12
CA ASN A 362 33.35 -10.21 -6.85
C ASN A 362 32.17 -9.81 -5.94
N PHE A 363 31.01 -9.49 -6.54
CA PHE A 363 29.83 -9.06 -5.80
C PHE A 363 29.29 -10.10 -4.82
N GLU A 364 29.33 -11.40 -5.19
CA GLU A 364 28.87 -12.47 -4.31
C GLU A 364 29.66 -12.50 -3.00
N THR A 365 30.98 -12.34 -3.08
CA THR A 365 31.86 -12.24 -1.90
C THR A 365 31.49 -11.03 -1.05
N ILE A 366 31.31 -9.86 -1.66
CA ILE A 366 30.88 -8.64 -0.95
C ILE A 366 29.56 -8.87 -0.21
N PHE A 367 28.60 -9.55 -0.84
CA PHE A 367 27.28 -9.78 -0.27
C PHE A 367 27.28 -10.79 0.87
N LYS A 368 28.15 -11.81 0.79
CA LYS A 368 28.34 -12.83 1.82
C LYS A 368 29.05 -12.24 3.06
N ASP A 369 30.07 -11.43 2.85
CA ASP A 369 30.95 -10.90 3.90
C ASP A 369 30.61 -9.45 4.30
N LYS A 370 29.39 -8.97 3.99
CA LYS A 370 28.95 -7.59 4.23
C LYS A 370 29.13 -7.09 5.68
N GLY A 371 29.03 -7.99 6.66
CA GLY A 371 29.18 -7.65 8.08
C GLY A 371 30.57 -7.11 8.43
N ILE A 372 31.60 -7.50 7.67
CA ILE A 372 32.97 -6.96 7.82
C ILE A 372 33.00 -5.47 7.42
N ILE A 373 32.28 -5.10 6.36
CA ILE A 373 32.17 -3.72 5.88
C ILE A 373 31.38 -2.87 6.88
N GLU A 374 30.27 -3.41 7.40
CA GLU A 374 29.43 -2.75 8.41
C GLU A 374 30.26 -2.44 9.68
N THR A 375 30.94 -3.44 10.25
CA THR A 375 31.83 -3.27 11.42
C THR A 375 32.94 -2.24 11.16
N ALA A 376 33.57 -2.26 9.99
CA ALA A 376 34.61 -1.30 9.65
C ALA A 376 34.06 0.13 9.58
N TYR A 377 32.90 0.32 8.95
CA TYR A 377 32.22 1.61 8.87
C TYR A 377 31.82 2.14 10.24
N GLU A 378 31.20 1.31 11.09
CA GLU A 378 30.80 1.67 12.46
C GLU A 378 31.99 2.17 13.30
N SER A 379 33.17 1.56 13.15
CA SER A 379 34.40 1.98 13.85
C SER A 379 34.89 3.39 13.48
N LEU A 380 34.47 3.89 12.30
CA LEU A 380 34.91 5.13 11.67
C LEU A 380 33.77 6.14 11.47
N GLU A 381 32.52 5.77 11.74
CA GLU A 381 31.32 6.56 11.41
C GLU A 381 31.39 7.99 11.98
N THR A 382 31.72 8.11 13.26
CA THR A 382 31.86 9.41 13.93
C THR A 382 32.92 10.31 13.28
N ASP A 383 33.99 9.72 12.75
CA ASP A 383 35.09 10.48 12.13
C ASP A 383 34.75 10.86 10.68
N ILE A 384 34.03 9.99 9.95
CA ILE A 384 33.47 10.28 8.63
C ILE A 384 32.40 11.38 8.72
N ALA A 385 31.51 11.30 9.70
CA ALA A 385 30.39 12.25 9.87
C ALA A 385 30.84 13.69 10.19
N LYS A 386 32.01 13.87 10.81
CA LYS A 386 32.59 15.20 11.09
C LYS A 386 32.96 15.96 9.82
N ASN A 387 33.25 15.28 8.72
CA ASN A 387 33.61 15.89 7.45
C ASN A 387 32.66 15.43 6.34
N PRO A 388 31.61 16.22 6.04
CA PRO A 388 30.63 15.88 5.01
C PRO A 388 31.21 15.62 3.62
N LYS A 389 32.43 16.11 3.32
CA LYS A 389 33.11 15.84 2.04
C LYS A 389 33.58 14.39 1.89
N LEU A 390 33.66 13.63 2.99
CA LEU A 390 34.04 12.22 2.98
C LEU A 390 32.84 11.30 2.68
N LEU A 391 31.62 11.80 2.87
CA LEU A 391 30.40 11.06 2.56
C LEU A 391 30.21 11.02 1.03
N PRO A 392 30.09 9.83 0.43
CA PRO A 392 29.76 9.72 -0.97
C PRO A 392 28.31 10.16 -1.23
N GLU A 393 28.02 10.54 -2.47
CA GLU A 393 26.66 10.81 -2.91
C GLU A 393 25.78 9.56 -2.76
N LYS A 394 24.48 9.76 -2.53
CA LYS A 394 23.55 8.64 -2.41
C LYS A 394 23.23 8.06 -3.79
N PHE A 395 23.18 6.73 -3.89
CA PHE A 395 22.73 6.06 -5.12
C PHE A 395 21.23 6.23 -5.37
N LYS A 396 20.43 6.17 -4.29
CA LYS A 396 18.98 6.34 -4.36
C LYS A 396 18.66 7.80 -4.58
N VAL A 397 18.15 8.13 -5.76
CA VAL A 397 17.78 9.51 -6.15
C VAL A 397 16.27 9.76 -6.16
N TYR A 398 15.50 8.69 -5.97
CA TYR A 398 14.04 8.69 -6.00
C TYR A 398 13.50 7.57 -5.11
N ASN A 399 12.43 7.85 -4.37
CA ASN A 399 11.69 6.87 -3.57
C ASN A 399 10.22 7.27 -3.56
N TYR A 400 9.35 6.30 -3.79
CA TYR A 400 7.91 6.42 -3.75
C TYR A 400 7.36 5.15 -3.13
N ASP A 401 6.48 5.31 -2.16
CA ASP A 401 5.96 4.20 -1.37
C ASP A 401 4.51 4.51 -1.02
N ASN A 402 3.60 3.73 -1.58
CA ASN A 402 2.19 3.78 -1.27
C ASN A 402 1.60 2.36 -1.26
N PHE A 403 0.32 2.24 -0.93
CA PHE A 403 -0.37 0.95 -0.85
C PHE A 403 -0.34 0.15 -2.18
N THR A 404 -0.37 0.83 -3.34
CA THR A 404 -0.45 0.18 -4.66
C THR A 404 0.91 -0.17 -5.27
N ILE A 405 1.96 0.54 -4.86
CA ILE A 405 3.30 0.38 -5.39
C ILE A 405 4.35 0.99 -4.46
N GLU A 406 5.43 0.26 -4.25
CA GLU A 406 6.68 0.78 -3.71
C GLU A 406 7.74 0.75 -4.80
N MET A 407 8.36 1.90 -5.10
CA MET A 407 9.28 2.10 -6.21
C MET A 407 10.39 3.09 -5.86
N CYS A 408 11.62 2.81 -6.28
CA CYS A 408 12.75 3.73 -6.14
C CYS A 408 13.62 3.75 -7.40
N ASP A 409 14.40 4.81 -7.59
CA ASP A 409 15.43 4.84 -8.63
C ASP A 409 16.83 4.92 -8.02
N TYR A 410 17.72 4.10 -8.56
CA TYR A 410 19.15 4.08 -8.29
C TYR A 410 19.93 4.59 -9.49
N VAL A 411 20.91 5.45 -9.27
CA VAL A 411 21.75 5.98 -10.34
C VAL A 411 23.23 5.80 -10.00
N PHE A 412 23.97 5.24 -10.95
CA PHE A 412 25.40 4.93 -10.80
C PHE A 412 26.11 4.91 -12.16
N LYS A 413 27.43 4.76 -12.15
CA LYS A 413 28.24 4.59 -13.36
C LYS A 413 28.40 3.12 -13.76
N ASN A 414 28.27 2.88 -15.07
CA ASN A 414 28.51 1.59 -15.69
C ASN A 414 30.01 1.38 -16.04
N PRO A 415 30.41 0.23 -16.62
CA PRO A 415 31.79 -0.04 -17.02
C PRO A 415 32.40 1.02 -17.95
N GLU A 416 31.60 1.61 -18.83
CA GLU A 416 32.01 2.64 -19.80
C GLU A 416 31.96 4.06 -19.23
N GLY A 417 31.65 4.24 -17.94
CA GLY A 417 31.50 5.55 -17.31
C GLY A 417 30.20 6.30 -17.66
N LYS A 418 29.27 5.63 -18.37
CA LYS A 418 27.93 6.13 -18.64
C LYS A 418 27.07 6.03 -17.38
N THR A 419 26.22 7.02 -17.18
CA THR A 419 25.23 6.99 -16.10
C THR A 419 24.12 6.00 -16.45
N ILE A 420 23.86 5.04 -15.56
CA ILE A 420 22.73 4.10 -15.63
C ILE A 420 21.72 4.43 -14.53
N ARG A 421 20.45 4.30 -14.87
CA ARG A 421 19.32 4.38 -13.95
C ARG A 421 18.60 3.03 -13.86
N TRP A 422 18.57 2.47 -12.66
CA TRP A 422 17.68 1.38 -12.32
C TRP A 422 16.43 1.93 -11.66
N ARG A 423 15.27 1.42 -12.07
CA ARG A 423 14.00 1.59 -11.37
C ARG A 423 13.64 0.27 -10.74
N VAL A 424 13.52 0.26 -9.42
CA VAL A 424 13.25 -0.93 -8.64
C VAL A 424 11.85 -0.81 -8.06
N VAL A 425 11.00 -1.79 -8.34
CA VAL A 425 9.62 -1.90 -7.86
C VAL A 425 9.56 -3.08 -6.90
N SER A 426 8.90 -2.93 -5.74
CA SER A 426 8.68 -4.05 -4.82
C SER A 426 7.75 -5.11 -5.41
N ASN A 427 7.74 -6.30 -4.79
CA ASN A 427 6.73 -7.30 -5.09
C ASN A 427 5.36 -6.79 -4.63
N VAL A 428 4.34 -7.14 -5.40
CA VAL A 428 2.92 -6.93 -5.11
C VAL A 428 2.22 -8.29 -5.27
N TRP A 429 1.00 -8.44 -4.76
CA TRP A 429 0.31 -9.74 -4.80
C TRP A 429 -0.46 -9.93 -6.12
N GLY A 430 -0.07 -10.92 -6.92
CA GLY A 430 -0.80 -11.36 -8.11
C GLY A 430 -1.13 -10.24 -9.07
N ASP A 431 -2.41 -10.09 -9.38
CA ASP A 431 -2.92 -9.09 -10.32
C ASP A 431 -2.72 -7.63 -9.88
N GLU A 432 -2.30 -7.36 -8.64
CA GLU A 432 -1.84 -6.02 -8.21
C GLU A 432 -0.62 -5.53 -9.00
N VAL A 433 0.09 -6.40 -9.72
CA VAL A 433 1.21 -6.02 -10.62
C VAL A 433 0.73 -5.36 -11.92
N ILE A 434 -0.52 -5.62 -12.32
CA ILE A 434 -1.06 -5.18 -13.62
C ILE A 434 -0.96 -3.67 -13.81
N PRO A 435 -1.36 -2.81 -12.84
CA PRO A 435 -1.33 -1.36 -13.04
C PRO A 435 0.06 -0.83 -13.34
N ILE A 436 1.07 -1.21 -12.55
CA ILE A 436 2.44 -0.74 -12.76
C ILE A 436 3.07 -1.36 -14.01
N ALA A 437 2.88 -2.65 -14.28
CA ALA A 437 3.41 -3.29 -15.47
C ALA A 437 2.85 -2.66 -16.76
N THR A 438 1.55 -2.37 -16.77
CA THR A 438 0.86 -1.67 -17.87
C THR A 438 1.43 -0.27 -18.05
N ALA A 439 1.61 0.47 -16.96
CA ALA A 439 2.18 1.81 -16.98
C ALA A 439 3.64 1.83 -17.49
N LEU A 440 4.47 0.87 -17.08
CA LEU A 440 5.85 0.71 -17.55
C LEU A 440 5.89 0.43 -19.06
N LYS A 441 5.05 -0.49 -19.54
CA LYS A 441 4.92 -0.79 -20.97
C LYS A 441 4.44 0.43 -21.76
N ALA A 442 3.38 1.09 -21.31
CA ALA A 442 2.81 2.28 -21.96
C ALA A 442 3.80 3.47 -22.02
N THR A 443 4.78 3.51 -21.11
CA THR A 443 5.85 4.52 -21.09
C THR A 443 7.14 4.05 -21.77
N GLY A 444 7.10 2.91 -22.47
CA GLY A 444 8.16 2.41 -23.34
C GLY A 444 9.33 1.78 -22.60
N HIS A 445 9.15 1.32 -21.36
CA HIS A 445 10.15 0.52 -20.67
C HIS A 445 10.14 -0.90 -21.26
N LYS A 446 11.28 -1.34 -21.78
CA LYS A 446 11.43 -2.65 -22.45
C LYS A 446 12.33 -3.62 -21.70
N ASN A 447 13.24 -3.13 -20.86
CA ASN A 447 14.22 -3.94 -20.14
C ASN A 447 13.70 -4.21 -18.73
N VAL A 448 13.03 -5.35 -18.54
CA VAL A 448 12.35 -5.69 -17.29
C VAL A 448 12.90 -7.01 -16.76
N THR A 449 13.42 -7.01 -15.55
CA THR A 449 13.83 -8.24 -14.85
C THR A 449 12.91 -8.42 -13.65
N TYR A 450 12.14 -9.51 -13.62
CA TYR A 450 11.31 -9.91 -12.48
C TYR A 450 12.03 -10.93 -11.61
N MET A 451 11.91 -10.77 -10.29
CA MET A 451 12.55 -11.59 -9.27
C MET A 451 11.53 -12.06 -8.23
N GLY A 452 10.84 -13.15 -8.54
CA GLY A 452 9.77 -13.73 -7.73
C GLY A 452 10.21 -14.92 -6.88
N THR A 453 9.25 -15.48 -6.15
CA THR A 453 9.36 -16.76 -5.46
C THR A 453 8.31 -17.70 -6.01
N ALA A 454 8.66 -18.97 -6.21
CA ALA A 454 7.76 -19.97 -6.76
C ALA A 454 7.78 -21.25 -5.93
N GLY A 455 6.66 -21.96 -5.93
CA GLY A 455 6.60 -23.34 -5.43
C GLY A 455 7.01 -24.32 -6.52
N ALA A 456 7.76 -25.36 -6.16
CA ALA A 456 8.09 -26.45 -7.08
C ALA A 456 7.19 -27.66 -6.83
N PHE A 457 6.81 -28.37 -7.90
CA PHE A 457 6.09 -29.64 -7.74
C PHE A 457 7.05 -30.78 -7.32
N ALA A 458 6.62 -31.60 -6.37
CA ALA A 458 7.46 -32.59 -5.71
C ALA A 458 8.09 -33.62 -6.67
N SER A 459 7.37 -34.05 -7.72
CA SER A 459 7.89 -35.08 -8.64
C SER A 459 8.98 -34.58 -9.61
N LYS A 460 9.26 -33.27 -9.61
CA LYS A 460 10.08 -32.62 -10.65
C LYS A 460 11.57 -32.51 -10.29
N GLY A 461 11.96 -32.87 -9.06
CA GLY A 461 13.35 -32.94 -8.63
C GLY A 461 14.01 -31.60 -8.26
N TYR A 462 13.23 -30.52 -8.18
CA TYR A 462 13.67 -29.21 -7.71
C TYR A 462 13.66 -29.12 -6.18
N LYS A 463 14.46 -28.20 -5.63
CA LYS A 463 14.64 -28.04 -4.18
C LYS A 463 14.54 -26.58 -3.75
N VAL A 464 14.22 -26.37 -2.48
CA VAL A 464 14.22 -25.03 -1.88
C VAL A 464 15.58 -24.37 -2.04
N GLY A 465 15.57 -23.16 -2.59
CA GLY A 465 16.77 -22.38 -2.90
C GLY A 465 17.27 -22.54 -4.34
N ASP A 466 16.70 -23.42 -5.16
CA ASP A 466 17.00 -23.42 -6.60
C ASP A 466 16.58 -22.08 -7.23
N LEU A 467 17.36 -21.63 -8.21
CA LEU A 467 17.08 -20.44 -9.00
C LEU A 467 16.69 -20.86 -10.40
N ILE A 468 15.48 -20.49 -10.81
CA ILE A 468 14.88 -20.93 -12.06
C ILE A 468 14.66 -19.74 -12.98
N SER A 469 14.93 -19.92 -14.27
CA SER A 469 14.38 -19.07 -15.33
C SER A 469 13.50 -19.91 -16.25
N PRO A 470 12.16 -19.76 -16.18
CA PRO A 470 11.25 -20.62 -16.92
C PRO A 470 11.25 -20.30 -18.42
N GLN A 471 11.00 -21.31 -19.24
CA GLN A 471 10.87 -21.14 -20.70
C GLN A 471 9.44 -20.84 -21.14
N TYR A 472 8.47 -21.21 -20.30
CA TYR A 472 7.05 -21.00 -20.54
C TYR A 472 6.33 -20.58 -19.27
N VAL A 473 5.23 -19.87 -19.44
CA VAL A 473 4.28 -19.55 -18.37
C VAL A 473 2.89 -19.93 -18.87
N TYR A 474 2.06 -20.52 -18.02
CA TYR A 474 0.66 -20.77 -18.33
C TYR A 474 -0.19 -19.61 -17.81
N ASP A 475 -0.99 -19.02 -18.70
CA ASP A 475 -2.11 -18.17 -18.33
C ASP A 475 -3.38 -19.00 -18.56
N LYS A 476 -3.93 -19.53 -17.46
CA LYS A 476 -5.00 -20.54 -17.49
C LYS A 476 -4.58 -21.74 -18.34
N ASP A 477 -5.26 -22.02 -19.44
CA ASP A 477 -4.95 -23.15 -20.33
C ASP A 477 -3.99 -22.80 -21.48
N VAL A 478 -3.54 -21.55 -21.55
CA VAL A 478 -2.68 -21.08 -22.64
C VAL A 478 -1.21 -21.12 -22.22
N LYS A 479 -0.42 -21.95 -22.91
CA LYS A 479 1.03 -22.00 -22.75
C LYS A 479 1.72 -20.86 -23.51
N LEU A 480 2.27 -19.89 -22.78
CA LEU A 480 2.96 -18.73 -23.33
C LEU A 480 4.48 -18.95 -23.29
N LYS A 481 5.15 -18.85 -24.43
CA LYS A 481 6.62 -18.97 -24.53
C LYS A 481 7.32 -17.67 -24.12
N MET A 482 8.41 -17.75 -23.37
CA MET A 482 9.29 -16.61 -23.10
C MET A 482 10.07 -16.21 -24.36
N HIS A 483 10.10 -14.92 -24.68
CA HIS A 483 10.74 -14.42 -25.90
C HIS A 483 12.22 -14.10 -25.74
N HIS A 484 12.65 -13.71 -24.54
CA HIS A 484 14.03 -13.30 -24.29
C HIS A 484 14.87 -14.43 -23.68
N LYS A 485 16.15 -14.46 -24.03
CA LYS A 485 17.12 -15.37 -23.39
C LYS A 485 17.54 -14.75 -22.06
N PRO A 486 17.37 -15.44 -20.92
CA PRO A 486 17.76 -14.89 -19.63
C PRO A 486 19.27 -14.69 -19.54
N MET A 487 19.69 -13.70 -18.75
CA MET A 487 21.10 -13.56 -18.38
C MET A 487 21.65 -14.83 -17.72
N SER A 488 22.92 -15.13 -17.96
CA SER A 488 23.58 -16.30 -17.40
C SER A 488 23.89 -16.08 -15.91
N ILE A 489 23.43 -17.02 -15.08
CA ILE A 489 23.70 -17.02 -13.64
C ILE A 489 24.23 -18.41 -13.27
N GLU A 490 25.32 -18.44 -12.52
CA GLU A 490 25.90 -19.70 -12.06
C GLU A 490 24.90 -20.48 -11.20
N GLY A 491 24.63 -21.75 -11.59
CA GLY A 491 23.71 -22.62 -10.89
C GLY A 491 22.22 -22.37 -11.16
N ALA A 492 21.87 -21.39 -12.01
CA ALA A 492 20.48 -21.20 -12.42
C ALA A 492 20.04 -22.25 -13.45
N ILE A 493 18.82 -22.75 -13.30
CA ILE A 493 18.23 -23.74 -14.20
C ILE A 493 17.30 -23.01 -15.18
N ASN A 494 17.65 -23.07 -16.47
CA ASN A 494 16.90 -22.40 -17.55
C ASN A 494 15.97 -23.38 -18.27
N ALA A 495 14.94 -23.86 -17.56
CA ALA A 495 14.04 -24.90 -18.05
C ALA A 495 12.65 -24.79 -17.42
N GLY A 496 11.73 -25.60 -17.94
CA GLY A 496 10.42 -25.82 -17.35
C GLY A 496 9.41 -24.70 -17.62
N SER A 497 8.28 -24.85 -16.96
CA SER A 497 7.09 -24.05 -17.13
C SER A 497 6.39 -23.77 -15.81
N VAL A 498 5.81 -22.58 -15.72
CA VAL A 498 5.19 -22.05 -14.49
C VAL A 498 3.68 -22.03 -14.68
N GLU A 499 2.96 -22.69 -13.78
CA GLU A 499 1.52 -22.60 -13.66
C GLU A 499 1.13 -21.34 -12.89
N HIS A 500 0.07 -20.68 -13.33
CA HIS A 500 -0.49 -19.55 -12.59
C HIS A 500 -1.46 -20.03 -11.51
N VAL A 501 -1.39 -19.41 -10.34
CA VAL A 501 -2.40 -19.54 -9.28
C VAL A 501 -2.68 -18.17 -8.67
N GLY A 502 -3.96 -17.82 -8.44
CA GLY A 502 -4.33 -16.54 -7.81
C GLY A 502 -4.12 -16.54 -6.29
N SER A 503 -4.21 -17.73 -5.69
CA SER A 503 -4.08 -17.93 -4.25
C SER A 503 -3.53 -19.31 -3.93
N PRO A 504 -2.66 -19.47 -2.91
CA PRO A 504 -2.21 -20.79 -2.46
C PRO A 504 -3.35 -21.70 -1.98
N PHE A 505 -4.53 -21.15 -1.70
CA PHE A 505 -5.74 -21.93 -1.37
C PHE A 505 -6.44 -22.56 -2.59
N GLU A 506 -5.99 -22.29 -3.81
CA GLU A 506 -6.49 -22.99 -4.99
C GLU A 506 -5.69 -24.26 -5.29
N GLU A 507 -4.52 -24.41 -4.65
CA GLU A 507 -3.62 -25.55 -4.76
C GLU A 507 -4.17 -26.78 -4.03
N SER A 508 -5.32 -27.28 -4.48
CA SER A 508 -5.87 -28.56 -4.01
C SER A 508 -5.08 -29.74 -4.57
N GLU A 509 -5.22 -30.93 -3.96
CA GLU A 509 -4.63 -32.17 -4.50
C GLU A 509 -5.02 -32.41 -5.97
N LYS A 510 -6.30 -32.19 -6.32
CA LYS A 510 -6.79 -32.31 -7.71
C LYS A 510 -6.17 -31.29 -8.65
N TRP A 511 -6.03 -30.05 -8.18
CA TRP A 511 -5.36 -29.00 -8.96
C TRP A 511 -3.89 -29.36 -9.18
N LEU A 512 -3.21 -29.85 -8.13
CA LEU A 512 -1.82 -30.27 -8.20
C LEU A 512 -1.64 -31.43 -9.21
N GLU A 513 -2.48 -32.47 -9.14
CA GLU A 513 -2.47 -33.60 -10.09
C GLU A 513 -2.68 -33.15 -11.55
N PHE A 514 -3.44 -32.09 -11.78
CA PHE A 514 -3.66 -31.53 -13.10
C PHE A 514 -2.46 -30.70 -13.57
N SER A 515 -2.02 -29.73 -12.74
CA SER A 515 -0.97 -28.77 -13.06
C SER A 515 0.40 -29.43 -13.20
N GLU A 516 0.72 -30.42 -12.36
CA GLU A 516 1.99 -31.13 -12.38
C GLU A 516 2.22 -31.91 -13.70
N LYS A 517 1.17 -32.28 -14.42
CA LYS A 517 1.28 -32.95 -15.72
C LYS A 517 1.86 -32.05 -16.81
N ARG A 518 1.75 -30.73 -16.67
CA ARG A 518 2.09 -29.78 -17.75
C ARG A 518 3.05 -28.67 -17.36
N SER A 519 3.30 -28.52 -16.06
CA SER A 519 4.13 -27.48 -15.46
C SER A 519 5.10 -28.09 -14.44
N GLU A 520 6.12 -27.33 -14.05
CA GLU A 520 7.13 -27.70 -13.06
C GLU A 520 7.02 -26.87 -11.78
N PHE A 521 6.47 -25.67 -11.91
CA PHE A 521 6.42 -24.66 -10.88
C PHE A 521 5.03 -24.04 -10.81
N VAL A 522 4.76 -23.36 -9.70
CA VAL A 522 3.58 -22.50 -9.51
C VAL A 522 3.99 -21.14 -9.00
N GLU A 523 3.38 -20.08 -9.54
CA GLU A 523 3.60 -18.71 -9.09
C GLU A 523 2.42 -17.80 -9.49
N VAL A 524 2.31 -16.62 -8.86
CA VAL A 524 1.11 -15.77 -8.94
C VAL A 524 1.24 -14.67 -10.02
N GLU A 525 2.36 -13.98 -10.15
CA GLU A 525 2.51 -12.75 -10.96
C GLU A 525 2.98 -12.95 -12.41
N THR A 526 3.70 -14.04 -12.70
CA THR A 526 4.44 -14.26 -13.95
C THR A 526 3.57 -14.28 -15.20
N SER A 527 2.35 -14.82 -15.10
CA SER A 527 1.38 -14.87 -16.20
C SER A 527 0.95 -13.47 -16.62
N TYR A 528 0.64 -12.59 -15.66
CA TYR A 528 0.28 -11.20 -15.88
C TYR A 528 1.41 -10.41 -16.54
N LEU A 529 2.63 -10.55 -16.02
CA LEU A 529 3.80 -9.89 -16.59
C LEU A 529 4.03 -10.35 -18.04
N ARG A 530 3.95 -11.64 -18.31
CA ARG A 530 4.14 -12.18 -19.65
C ARG A 530 3.02 -11.76 -20.62
N ARG A 531 1.78 -11.63 -20.15
CA ARG A 531 0.65 -11.12 -20.95
C ARG A 531 0.85 -9.65 -21.34
N ILE A 532 1.35 -8.84 -20.41
CA ILE A 532 1.60 -7.42 -20.65
C ILE A 532 2.82 -7.24 -21.55
N PHE A 533 3.97 -7.79 -21.18
CA PHE A 533 5.24 -7.71 -21.92
C PHE A 533 5.37 -8.84 -22.95
N HIS A 534 4.48 -8.84 -23.94
CA HIS A 534 4.36 -9.92 -24.92
C HIS A 534 5.03 -9.68 -26.27
N GLU A 535 5.55 -8.48 -26.54
CA GLU A 535 6.18 -8.19 -27.82
C GLU A 535 7.57 -8.81 -27.89
N THR A 536 8.05 -9.13 -29.09
CA THR A 536 9.43 -9.60 -29.29
C THR A 536 10.48 -8.54 -28.92
N THR A 537 10.07 -7.26 -28.86
CA THR A 537 10.92 -6.17 -28.40
C THR A 537 10.90 -5.96 -26.89
N ASP A 538 10.00 -6.63 -26.17
CA ASP A 538 9.96 -6.62 -24.71
C ASP A 538 11.03 -7.60 -24.18
N GLN A 539 12.03 -7.08 -23.48
CA GLN A 539 13.09 -7.85 -22.83
C GLN A 539 12.70 -8.19 -21.39
N LEU A 540 11.65 -9.01 -21.26
CA LEU A 540 11.22 -9.56 -19.98
C LEU A 540 12.07 -10.78 -19.61
N GLU A 541 12.81 -10.68 -18.51
CA GLU A 541 13.52 -11.78 -17.87
C GLU A 541 12.79 -12.18 -16.58
N LEU A 542 12.53 -13.48 -16.39
CA LEU A 542 11.92 -14.00 -15.17
C LEU A 542 12.94 -14.86 -14.41
N PHE A 543 13.13 -14.54 -13.12
CA PHE A 543 13.92 -15.33 -12.19
C PHE A 543 13.08 -15.67 -10.97
N LEU A 544 12.92 -16.96 -10.70
CA LEU A 544 12.10 -17.48 -9.62
C LEU A 544 12.98 -18.24 -8.63
N LEU A 545 12.94 -17.84 -7.37
CA LEU A 545 13.57 -18.59 -6.29
C LEU A 545 12.57 -19.61 -5.76
N ILE A 546 12.94 -20.89 -5.74
CA ILE A 546 12.08 -21.92 -5.17
C ILE A 546 11.93 -21.69 -3.67
N SER A 547 10.74 -21.31 -3.24
CA SER A 547 10.40 -21.01 -1.85
C SER A 547 10.10 -22.25 -1.04
N ASP A 548 9.53 -23.25 -1.71
CA ASP A 548 8.90 -24.42 -1.13
C ASP A 548 8.72 -25.51 -2.20
N VAL A 549 8.45 -26.73 -1.72
CA VAL A 549 8.07 -27.88 -2.54
C VAL A 549 6.67 -28.31 -2.15
N LEU A 550 5.73 -28.20 -3.08
CA LEU A 550 4.30 -28.49 -2.84
C LEU A 550 4.12 -29.95 -2.42
N GLY A 551 3.38 -30.18 -1.33
CA GLY A 551 3.13 -31.50 -0.77
C GLY A 551 4.31 -32.10 0.03
N SER A 552 5.42 -31.38 0.20
CA SER A 552 6.49 -31.79 1.11
C SER A 552 6.07 -31.61 2.57
N GLU A 553 6.49 -32.48 3.51
CA GLU A 553 6.25 -32.25 4.94
C GLU A 553 7.27 -31.30 5.59
N SER A 554 8.44 -31.10 4.96
CA SER A 554 9.59 -30.40 5.57
C SER A 554 10.07 -29.17 4.82
N GLU A 555 9.65 -29.00 3.57
CA GLU A 555 10.06 -27.90 2.69
C GLU A 555 8.84 -27.08 2.22
N THR A 556 7.82 -26.89 3.07
CA THR A 556 6.62 -26.09 2.75
C THR A 556 6.82 -24.60 2.93
N LEU A 557 5.92 -23.78 2.38
CA LEU A 557 5.81 -22.35 2.69
C LEU A 557 5.70 -22.06 4.19
N ALA A 558 5.13 -22.99 4.98
CA ALA A 558 4.99 -22.85 6.42
C ALA A 558 6.30 -23.13 7.19
N HIS A 559 7.25 -23.87 6.61
CA HIS A 559 8.44 -24.37 7.32
C HIS A 559 9.80 -24.07 6.64
N ALA A 560 9.81 -23.47 5.44
CA ALA A 560 11.03 -23.35 4.63
C ALA A 560 12.11 -22.41 5.22
N THR A 561 13.34 -22.93 5.31
CA THR A 561 14.52 -22.22 5.88
C THR A 561 15.02 -21.08 4.99
N SER A 562 15.33 -19.92 5.60
CA SER A 562 15.75 -18.71 4.89
C SER A 562 17.18 -18.76 4.32
N SER A 563 18.05 -19.61 4.87
CA SER A 563 19.48 -19.66 4.53
C SER A 563 19.73 -20.21 3.12
N LYS A 564 19.00 -21.26 2.70
CA LYS A 564 19.13 -21.86 1.36
C LYS A 564 18.81 -20.85 0.25
N ARG A 565 17.73 -20.08 0.41
CA ARG A 565 17.30 -19.05 -0.56
C ARG A 565 18.28 -17.87 -0.66
N LYS A 566 18.94 -17.53 0.44
CA LYS A 566 19.82 -16.35 0.49
C LYS A 566 21.01 -16.47 -0.45
N ASN A 567 21.57 -17.67 -0.60
CA ASN A 567 22.72 -17.90 -1.49
C ASN A 567 22.36 -17.60 -2.95
N SER A 568 21.29 -18.21 -3.45
CA SER A 568 20.81 -18.03 -4.82
C SER A 568 20.34 -16.60 -5.08
N GLN A 569 19.71 -15.95 -4.10
CA GLN A 569 19.38 -14.53 -4.17
C GLN A 569 20.64 -13.67 -4.32
N ASN A 570 21.70 -13.93 -3.54
CA ASN A 570 22.95 -13.21 -3.67
C ASN A 570 23.61 -13.43 -5.04
N LYS A 571 23.58 -14.66 -5.58
CA LYS A 571 24.07 -14.96 -6.94
C LYS A 571 23.29 -14.22 -8.02
N LEU A 572 21.96 -14.24 -7.95
CA LEU A 572 21.09 -13.47 -8.85
C LEU A 572 21.46 -11.99 -8.84
N LEU A 573 21.47 -11.37 -7.65
CA LEU A 573 21.80 -9.95 -7.52
C LEU A 573 23.22 -9.65 -8.00
N ALA A 574 24.20 -10.52 -7.71
CA ALA A 574 25.58 -10.37 -8.16
C ALA A 574 25.67 -10.35 -9.68
N SER A 575 24.93 -11.23 -10.38
CA SER A 575 24.84 -11.21 -11.84
C SER A 575 24.18 -9.94 -12.38
N VAL A 576 23.10 -9.44 -11.75
CA VAL A 576 22.47 -8.17 -12.15
C VAL A 576 23.45 -7.00 -12.05
N PHE A 577 24.19 -6.90 -10.93
CA PHE A 577 25.21 -5.87 -10.77
C PHE A 577 26.36 -6.04 -11.77
N THR A 578 26.84 -7.27 -11.98
CA THR A 578 27.92 -7.56 -12.94
C THR A 578 27.56 -7.17 -14.36
N ARG A 579 26.29 -7.37 -14.76
CA ARG A 579 25.79 -6.98 -16.09
C ARG A 579 25.86 -5.47 -16.32
N ASP A 580 25.48 -4.67 -15.32
CA ASP A 580 25.30 -3.23 -15.50
C ASP A 580 26.43 -2.37 -14.86
N THR A 581 27.42 -2.97 -14.19
CA THR A 581 28.54 -2.27 -13.51
C THR A 581 29.89 -2.99 -13.66
N LYS A 582 31.00 -2.25 -13.52
CA LYS A 582 32.35 -2.81 -13.44
C LYS A 582 32.95 -2.50 -12.07
N GLY A 583 33.12 -3.54 -11.25
CA GLY A 583 33.56 -3.38 -9.88
C GLY A 583 32.54 -2.61 -9.05
N ILE A 584 32.97 -2.02 -7.94
CA ILE A 584 32.06 -1.38 -6.98
C ILE A 584 31.35 -0.18 -7.64
N PRO A 585 30.00 -0.12 -7.61
CA PRO A 585 29.25 1.00 -8.18
C PRO A 585 29.71 2.33 -7.56
N THR A 586 29.81 3.35 -8.40
CA THR A 586 30.07 4.73 -7.96
C THR A 586 28.83 5.58 -8.17
N SER A 587 28.43 6.29 -7.11
CA SER A 587 27.32 7.23 -7.13
C SER A 587 27.63 8.41 -8.04
N VAL A 588 26.59 9.04 -8.60
CA VAL A 588 26.76 10.22 -9.46
C VAL A 588 26.09 11.44 -8.88
N VAL A 589 26.72 12.60 -9.05
CA VAL A 589 26.01 13.87 -8.93
C VAL A 589 25.12 14.00 -10.16
N VAL A 590 23.81 13.89 -9.97
CA VAL A 590 22.85 14.14 -11.06
C VAL A 590 22.86 15.63 -11.32
N ALA A 591 23.27 16.08 -12.51
CA ALA A 591 23.17 17.50 -12.89
C ALA A 591 21.70 17.93 -13.02
N ALA A 592 21.41 19.23 -12.87
CA ALA A 592 20.11 19.77 -13.22
C ALA A 592 19.93 19.69 -14.74
N SER A 593 18.76 19.24 -15.20
CA SER A 593 18.47 19.10 -16.63
C SER A 593 18.22 20.45 -17.32
N ASN A 594 17.84 21.49 -16.55
CA ASN A 594 17.61 22.85 -17.02
C ASN A 594 17.66 23.86 -15.84
N ASP A 595 17.57 25.15 -16.15
CA ASP A 595 17.56 26.24 -15.14
C ASP A 595 16.44 26.13 -14.12
N VAL A 596 15.25 25.69 -14.55
CA VAL A 596 14.08 25.57 -13.68
C VAL A 596 14.32 24.47 -12.63
N GLU A 597 14.88 23.35 -13.06
CA GLU A 597 15.31 22.27 -12.18
C GLU A 597 16.45 22.71 -11.25
N ALA A 598 17.38 23.54 -11.73
CA ALA A 598 18.44 24.09 -10.90
C ALA A 598 17.89 25.00 -9.79
N ILE A 599 16.95 25.90 -10.13
CA ILE A 599 16.27 26.77 -9.15
C ILE A 599 15.47 25.92 -8.16
N LYS A 600 14.72 24.92 -8.63
CA LYS A 600 13.96 24.02 -7.75
C LYS A 600 14.89 23.33 -6.76
N ARG A 601 15.98 22.71 -7.22
CA ARG A 601 16.96 22.05 -6.35
C ARG A 601 17.58 23.02 -5.35
N LEU A 602 17.90 24.24 -5.78
CA LEU A 602 18.42 25.28 -4.90
C LEU A 602 17.41 25.64 -3.80
N VAL A 603 16.15 25.88 -4.15
CA VAL A 603 15.08 26.24 -3.20
C VAL A 603 14.84 25.11 -2.21
N PHE A 604 14.64 23.89 -2.70
CA PHE A 604 14.31 22.72 -1.86
C PHE A 604 15.48 22.35 -0.94
N LYS A 605 16.73 22.44 -1.43
CA LYS A 605 17.93 22.24 -0.61
C LYS A 605 18.08 23.33 0.45
N THR A 606 17.87 24.60 0.09
CA THR A 606 18.01 25.73 1.02
C THR A 606 16.93 25.72 2.10
N LEU A 607 15.72 25.24 1.76
CA LEU A 607 14.56 25.19 2.66
C LEU A 607 14.23 23.76 3.13
N GLU A 608 15.19 22.85 3.15
CA GLU A 608 14.97 21.41 3.44
C GLU A 608 14.28 21.15 4.79
N LYS A 609 14.44 22.06 5.76
CA LYS A 609 13.82 21.99 7.10
C LYS A 609 12.37 22.51 7.14
N LYS A 610 11.83 23.02 6.03
CA LYS A 610 10.45 23.50 5.89
C LYS A 610 9.59 22.44 5.23
N ALA A 611 8.27 22.52 5.39
CA ALA A 611 7.34 21.57 4.75
C ALA A 611 7.41 21.64 3.21
N ILE A 612 7.16 20.52 2.54
CA ILE A 612 7.36 20.39 1.09
C ILE A 612 6.43 21.34 0.32
N SER A 613 5.19 21.51 0.76
CA SER A 613 4.24 22.49 0.21
C SER A 613 4.75 23.92 0.28
N TYR A 614 5.41 24.31 1.38
CA TYR A 614 6.02 25.64 1.50
C TYR A 614 7.25 25.79 0.61
N GLN A 615 8.06 24.74 0.47
CA GLN A 615 9.17 24.73 -0.49
C GLN A 615 8.66 24.92 -1.93
N TYR A 616 7.55 24.26 -2.29
CA TYR A 616 6.89 24.43 -3.58
C TYR A 616 6.34 25.85 -3.77
N TYR A 617 5.75 26.45 -2.73
CA TYR A 617 5.32 27.85 -2.76
C TYR A 617 6.48 28.81 -3.04
N ALA A 618 7.59 28.65 -2.30
CA ALA A 618 8.78 29.47 -2.50
C ALA A 618 9.37 29.29 -3.91
N TYR A 619 9.47 28.04 -4.39
CA TYR A 619 9.90 27.75 -5.74
C TYR A 619 8.99 28.41 -6.78
N SER A 620 7.67 28.30 -6.62
CA SER A 620 6.71 28.84 -7.58
C SER A 620 6.78 30.36 -7.70
N LYS A 621 7.10 31.06 -6.61
CA LYS A 621 7.33 32.52 -6.60
C LYS A 621 8.70 32.92 -7.15
N LEU A 622 9.72 32.07 -7.01
CA LEU A 622 11.12 32.37 -7.35
C LEU A 622 11.58 31.76 -8.69
N LYS A 623 10.82 30.87 -9.32
CA LYS A 623 11.22 30.13 -10.54
C LYS A 623 11.62 31.01 -11.72
N ASN A 624 11.15 32.26 -11.74
CA ASN A 624 11.44 33.25 -12.78
C ASN A 624 12.48 34.30 -12.36
N THR A 625 12.95 34.26 -11.10
CA THR A 625 13.98 35.17 -10.59
C THR A 625 15.35 34.66 -10.99
N LYS A 626 16.11 35.44 -11.77
CA LYS A 626 17.47 35.09 -12.21
C LYS A 626 18.41 36.30 -12.12
N PRO A 627 19.63 36.15 -11.58
CA PRO A 627 20.17 34.96 -10.89
C PRO A 627 19.48 34.73 -9.53
N LEU A 628 19.51 33.50 -9.01
CA LEU A 628 18.97 33.15 -7.70
C LEU A 628 20.05 32.48 -6.84
N THR A 629 20.20 32.93 -5.61
CA THR A 629 21.17 32.45 -4.62
C THR A 629 20.49 31.90 -3.38
N SER A 630 21.18 31.06 -2.60
CA SER A 630 20.64 30.58 -1.31
C SER A 630 20.28 31.71 -0.35
N LYS A 631 21.02 32.83 -0.36
CA LYS A 631 20.71 34.00 0.49
C LYS A 631 19.36 34.63 0.13
N GLU A 632 19.05 34.75 -1.15
CA GLU A 632 17.76 35.29 -1.62
C GLU A 632 16.60 34.35 -1.29
N VAL A 633 16.81 33.04 -1.36
CA VAL A 633 15.81 32.04 -0.94
C VAL A 633 15.53 32.16 0.57
N VAL A 634 16.57 32.31 1.39
CA VAL A 634 16.41 32.53 2.85
C VAL A 634 15.66 33.83 3.13
N ALA A 635 16.06 34.93 2.49
CA ALA A 635 15.40 36.23 2.66
C ALA A 635 13.92 36.20 2.21
N PHE A 636 13.59 35.45 1.16
CA PHE A 636 12.20 35.20 0.78
C PHE A 636 11.44 34.47 1.89
N SER A 637 12.06 33.45 2.50
CA SER A 637 11.43 32.64 3.54
C SER A 637 11.20 33.37 4.86
N GLU A 638 12.01 34.39 5.16
CA GLU A 638 11.85 35.26 6.33
C GLU A 638 10.69 36.24 6.18
N LYS A 639 10.38 36.65 4.94
CA LYS A 639 9.30 37.60 4.64
C LYS A 639 7.92 36.96 4.49
N HIS A 640 7.84 35.66 4.23
CA HIS A 640 6.57 34.96 3.99
C HIS A 640 6.34 33.86 5.04
N PRO A 641 5.18 33.85 5.72
CA PRO A 641 4.92 32.88 6.77
C PRO A 641 4.91 31.44 6.23
N ALA A 642 5.69 30.58 6.89
CA ALA A 642 5.73 29.16 6.59
C ALA A 642 4.48 28.42 7.09
N PHE A 643 4.08 27.38 6.38
CA PHE A 643 2.95 26.51 6.72
C PHE A 643 3.35 25.02 6.54
N SER A 644 2.59 24.11 7.16
CA SER A 644 2.82 22.67 7.06
C SER A 644 2.01 22.05 5.92
N ASP A 645 2.42 20.87 5.46
CA ASP A 645 1.67 20.11 4.43
C ASP A 645 0.26 19.79 4.92
N LYS A 646 0.13 19.34 6.18
CA LYS A 646 -1.16 19.10 6.82
C LYS A 646 -2.05 20.35 6.81
N PHE A 647 -1.53 21.51 7.20
CA PHE A 647 -2.32 22.75 7.21
C PHE A 647 -2.84 23.15 5.82
N LEU A 648 -2.03 22.95 4.78
CA LEU A 648 -2.45 23.20 3.40
C LEU A 648 -3.52 22.18 2.96
N LEU A 649 -3.23 20.89 3.14
CA LEU A 649 -4.08 19.80 2.66
C LEU A 649 -5.43 19.76 3.39
N ASP A 650 -5.45 19.96 4.71
CA ASP A 650 -6.68 20.04 5.50
C ASP A 650 -7.60 21.15 4.93
N LYS A 651 -7.06 22.35 4.63
CA LYS A 651 -7.85 23.43 4.01
C LYS A 651 -8.42 23.09 2.63
N LEU A 652 -7.71 22.28 1.84
CA LEU A 652 -8.19 21.84 0.53
C LEU A 652 -9.26 20.76 0.67
N VAL A 653 -9.14 19.87 1.67
CA VAL A 653 -10.16 18.89 2.02
C VAL A 653 -11.41 19.60 2.54
N ASP A 654 -11.27 20.53 3.48
CA ASP A 654 -12.33 21.40 3.99
C ASP A 654 -13.12 22.08 2.86
N ALA A 655 -12.41 22.59 1.84
CA ALA A 655 -13.03 23.18 0.66
C ALA A 655 -13.80 22.14 -0.17
N GLY A 656 -13.24 20.94 -0.34
CA GLY A 656 -13.90 19.84 -1.05
C GLY A 656 -15.15 19.35 -0.34
N GLU A 657 -15.12 19.28 1.00
CA GLU A 657 -16.24 18.87 1.86
C GLU A 657 -17.46 19.77 1.67
N ILE A 658 -17.27 21.09 1.66
CA ILE A 658 -18.39 22.04 1.42
C ILE A 658 -19.00 21.82 0.03
N ILE A 659 -18.18 21.62 -1.01
CA ILE A 659 -18.71 21.40 -2.37
C ILE A 659 -19.47 20.07 -2.46
N GLN A 660 -18.93 19.02 -1.87
CA GLN A 660 -19.61 17.72 -1.80
C GLN A 660 -20.94 17.85 -1.06
N GLU A 661 -20.98 18.52 0.10
CA GLU A 661 -22.21 18.73 0.87
C GLU A 661 -23.26 19.53 0.08
N ILE A 662 -22.84 20.50 -0.75
CA ILE A 662 -23.74 21.22 -1.66
C ILE A 662 -24.33 20.26 -2.71
N GLN A 663 -23.50 19.39 -3.30
CA GLN A 663 -23.96 18.39 -4.27
C GLN A 663 -24.96 17.40 -3.64
N GLU A 664 -24.68 16.94 -2.42
CA GLU A 664 -25.54 16.03 -1.66
C GLU A 664 -26.88 16.66 -1.27
N ARG A 665 -26.87 17.87 -0.68
CA ARG A 665 -28.10 18.59 -0.28
C ARG A 665 -28.96 19.01 -1.47
N THR A 666 -28.35 19.14 -2.65
CA THR A 666 -29.09 19.39 -3.89
C THR A 666 -29.52 18.10 -4.59
N LEU A 667 -29.24 16.93 -4.00
CA LEU A 667 -29.53 15.59 -4.54
C LEU A 667 -28.98 15.40 -5.96
N GLY A 668 -27.85 16.02 -6.27
CA GLY A 668 -27.26 16.03 -7.61
C GLY A 668 -28.12 16.70 -8.68
N LYS A 669 -29.22 17.40 -8.32
CA LYS A 669 -30.13 18.04 -9.29
C LYS A 669 -29.44 19.16 -10.08
N PHE A 670 -28.39 19.75 -9.52
CA PHE A 670 -27.63 20.82 -10.16
C PHE A 670 -26.23 20.35 -10.52
N ASN A 671 -25.95 20.28 -11.82
CA ASN A 671 -24.61 20.14 -12.35
C ASN A 671 -23.99 21.54 -12.48
N PHE A 672 -23.43 22.08 -11.40
CA PHE A 672 -22.74 23.39 -11.38
C PHE A 672 -21.25 23.24 -11.71
N ASN A 673 -20.62 24.31 -12.24
CA ASN A 673 -19.16 24.34 -12.41
C ASN A 673 -18.51 25.00 -11.19
N VAL A 674 -17.21 24.82 -11.01
CA VAL A 674 -16.46 25.41 -9.88
C VAL A 674 -15.34 26.27 -10.44
N ALA A 675 -15.23 27.50 -9.94
CA ALA A 675 -14.13 28.40 -10.21
C ALA A 675 -13.36 28.74 -8.93
N PHE A 676 -12.05 28.93 -9.03
CA PHE A 676 -11.17 29.14 -7.88
C PHE A 676 -9.92 29.94 -8.27
N ASN A 677 -9.19 30.44 -7.27
CA ASN A 677 -8.02 31.29 -7.50
C ASN A 677 -6.96 30.58 -8.35
N LYS A 678 -6.51 31.25 -9.42
CA LYS A 678 -5.40 30.79 -10.27
C LYS A 678 -4.12 30.51 -9.47
N SER A 679 -3.90 31.27 -8.39
CA SER A 679 -2.74 31.11 -7.50
C SER A 679 -2.64 29.72 -6.86
N LEU A 680 -3.76 28.98 -6.72
CA LEU A 680 -3.75 27.60 -6.24
C LEU A 680 -2.98 26.68 -7.19
N VAL A 681 -3.23 26.79 -8.49
CA VAL A 681 -2.59 25.95 -9.51
C VAL A 681 -1.19 26.42 -9.82
N ASP A 682 -0.97 27.73 -9.85
CA ASP A 682 0.36 28.27 -10.09
C ASP A 682 1.34 27.98 -8.94
N GLY A 683 0.84 27.45 -7.81
CA GLY A 683 1.62 27.15 -6.61
C GLY A 683 1.99 28.40 -5.82
N THR A 684 1.38 29.54 -6.11
CA THR A 684 1.72 30.84 -5.53
C THR A 684 0.75 31.29 -4.44
N TRP A 685 -0.20 30.44 -4.04
CA TRP A 685 -1.13 30.67 -2.94
C TRP A 685 -0.46 30.39 -1.59
N ASN A 686 -0.58 31.31 -0.63
CA ASN A 686 -0.17 31.10 0.75
C ASN A 686 -1.41 31.06 1.66
N PRO A 687 -1.77 29.89 2.23
CA PRO A 687 -2.99 29.71 3.03
C PRO A 687 -3.00 30.46 4.38
N LYS A 688 -1.88 31.09 4.78
CA LYS A 688 -1.80 31.94 5.97
C LYS A 688 -2.00 33.43 5.67
N LEU A 689 -1.83 33.85 4.42
CA LEU A 689 -1.94 35.25 4.01
C LEU A 689 -3.24 35.53 3.25
N GLU A 690 -3.72 34.55 2.50
CA GLU A 690 -4.83 34.73 1.56
C GLU A 690 -5.88 33.63 1.77
N LYS A 691 -7.15 34.00 1.72
CA LYS A 691 -8.25 33.02 1.62
C LYS A 691 -8.25 32.39 0.23
N LEU A 692 -8.64 31.12 0.15
CA LEU A 692 -9.00 30.52 -1.13
C LEU A 692 -10.35 31.10 -1.55
N SER A 693 -10.47 31.76 -2.69
CA SER A 693 -11.80 32.10 -3.22
C SER A 693 -12.32 30.97 -4.09
N VAL A 694 -13.57 30.59 -3.84
CA VAL A 694 -14.29 29.55 -4.57
C VAL A 694 -15.63 30.12 -5.02
N LEU A 695 -15.88 30.05 -6.32
CA LEU A 695 -17.11 30.47 -6.97
C LEU A 695 -17.83 29.24 -7.52
N ILE A 696 -19.06 29.02 -7.06
CA ILE A 696 -19.96 28.03 -7.63
C ILE A 696 -20.69 28.68 -8.80
N VAL A 697 -20.47 28.16 -10.00
CA VAL A 697 -21.01 28.70 -11.23
C VAL A 697 -22.33 28.00 -11.55
N ALA A 698 -23.43 28.67 -11.23
CA ALA A 698 -24.79 28.22 -11.53
C ALA A 698 -25.09 28.39 -13.03
N LYS A 699 -25.95 27.54 -13.60
CA LYS A 699 -26.35 27.66 -15.02
C LYS A 699 -27.52 28.62 -15.22
N THR A 700 -28.35 28.81 -14.20
CA THR A 700 -29.52 29.69 -14.25
C THR A 700 -29.64 30.54 -12.99
N ALA A 701 -30.40 31.65 -13.07
CA ALA A 701 -30.66 32.51 -11.91
C ALA A 701 -31.43 31.77 -10.79
N GLN A 702 -32.27 30.81 -11.16
CA GLN A 702 -33.01 29.99 -10.19
C GLN A 702 -32.08 29.01 -9.44
N GLU A 703 -31.13 28.40 -10.16
CA GLU A 703 -30.08 27.59 -9.56
C GLU A 703 -29.20 28.43 -8.64
N GLU A 704 -28.81 29.63 -9.08
CA GLU A 704 -27.99 30.56 -8.29
C GLU A 704 -28.65 30.87 -6.95
N LYS A 705 -29.95 31.20 -6.95
CA LYS A 705 -30.72 31.45 -5.73
C LYS A 705 -30.71 30.23 -4.79
N THR A 706 -31.01 29.05 -5.34
CA THR A 706 -31.09 27.81 -4.56
C THR A 706 -29.73 27.44 -3.95
N LEU A 707 -28.66 27.52 -4.73
CA LEU A 707 -27.30 27.22 -4.29
C LEU A 707 -26.81 28.23 -3.24
N LYS A 708 -27.18 29.51 -3.33
CA LYS A 708 -26.91 30.51 -2.28
C LYS A 708 -27.57 30.13 -0.96
N GLU A 709 -28.83 29.70 -0.99
CA GLU A 709 -29.55 29.27 0.21
C GLU A 709 -28.94 28.02 0.84
N VAL A 710 -28.56 27.03 0.03
CA VAL A 710 -27.88 25.80 0.49
C VAL A 710 -26.52 26.15 1.10
N LEU A 711 -25.69 26.92 0.39
CA LEU A 711 -24.38 27.35 0.87
C LEU A 711 -24.50 28.12 2.20
N ALA A 712 -25.44 29.05 2.32
CA ALA A 712 -25.64 29.80 3.56
C ALA A 712 -25.94 28.89 4.77
N LYS A 713 -26.77 27.86 4.58
CA LYS A 713 -27.06 26.87 5.64
C LYS A 713 -25.83 26.07 6.05
N ILE A 714 -25.04 25.63 5.07
CA ILE A 714 -23.78 24.89 5.32
C ILE A 714 -22.79 25.76 6.09
N LEU A 715 -22.59 27.00 5.65
CA LEU A 715 -21.64 27.93 6.28
C LEU A 715 -22.06 28.35 7.70
N GLN A 716 -23.37 28.42 7.98
CA GLN A 716 -23.88 28.66 9.33
C GLN A 716 -23.54 27.51 10.29
N LYS A 717 -23.62 26.27 9.81
CA LYS A 717 -23.31 25.07 10.60
C LYS A 717 -21.81 24.89 10.83
N ASN A 718 -21.01 25.25 9.82
CA ASN A 718 -19.57 25.05 9.80
C ASN A 718 -18.81 26.38 9.92
N SER A 719 -19.00 27.11 11.03
CA SER A 719 -18.46 28.46 11.21
C SER A 719 -16.94 28.56 11.06
N THR A 720 -16.21 27.50 11.42
CA THR A 720 -14.75 27.45 11.31
C THR A 720 -14.29 27.27 9.84
N LEU A 721 -15.00 26.44 9.07
CA LEU A 721 -14.74 26.21 7.64
C LEU A 721 -15.14 27.44 6.80
N ALA A 722 -16.22 28.11 7.20
CA ALA A 722 -16.71 29.34 6.57
C ALA A 722 -15.73 30.52 6.66
N GLN A 723 -14.85 30.54 7.66
CA GLN A 723 -13.87 31.63 7.82
C GLN A 723 -12.63 31.47 6.95
N ALA A 724 -12.29 30.25 6.53
CA ALA A 724 -11.04 29.94 5.82
C ALA A 724 -11.10 30.17 4.30
N ILE A 725 -12.30 30.19 3.73
CA ILE A 725 -12.56 30.21 2.27
C ILE A 725 -13.55 31.33 1.97
N ASP A 726 -13.34 32.02 0.86
CA ASP A 726 -14.22 33.06 0.35
C ASP A 726 -15.19 32.45 -0.69
N TRP A 727 -16.41 32.17 -0.25
CA TRP A 727 -17.42 31.47 -1.04
C TRP A 727 -18.36 32.43 -1.75
N THR A 728 -18.56 32.21 -3.05
CA THR A 728 -19.54 32.94 -3.85
C THR A 728 -20.33 31.99 -4.75
N VAL A 729 -21.53 32.41 -5.14
CA VAL A 729 -22.36 31.72 -6.13
C VAL A 729 -22.81 32.75 -7.15
N SER A 730 -22.60 32.49 -8.43
CA SER A 730 -22.97 33.38 -9.53
C SER A 730 -23.23 32.60 -10.80
N THR A 731 -24.02 33.16 -11.70
CA THR A 731 -24.17 32.68 -13.08
C THR A 731 -22.99 33.07 -14.00
N LYS A 732 -22.09 33.96 -13.55
CA LYS A 732 -20.95 34.46 -14.34
C LYS A 732 -19.63 34.41 -13.56
N VAL A 733 -18.53 34.17 -14.28
CA VAL A 733 -17.16 34.28 -13.76
C VAL A 733 -16.57 35.61 -14.25
N GLU A 734 -16.69 36.66 -13.44
CA GLU A 734 -16.24 38.02 -13.81
C GLU A 734 -14.81 38.33 -13.35
N ASN A 735 -14.30 37.62 -12.35
CA ASN A 735 -12.96 37.84 -11.82
C ASN A 735 -11.90 37.14 -12.69
N PRO A 736 -10.99 37.88 -13.36
CA PRO A 736 -9.98 37.30 -14.25
C PRO A 736 -8.89 36.49 -13.52
N ASN A 737 -8.82 36.57 -12.19
CA ASN A 737 -7.93 35.76 -11.36
C ASN A 737 -8.55 34.42 -10.95
N LEU A 738 -9.83 34.19 -11.30
CA LEU A 738 -10.46 32.88 -11.15
C LEU A 738 -10.29 32.07 -12.43
N ILE A 739 -9.99 30.79 -12.24
CA ILE A 739 -10.04 29.76 -13.26
C ILE A 739 -11.21 28.85 -12.97
N TRP A 740 -11.95 28.44 -13.99
CA TRP A 740 -13.12 27.58 -13.81
C TRP A 740 -12.92 26.23 -14.49
N MET A 741 -13.52 25.20 -13.92
CA MET A 741 -13.57 23.86 -14.48
C MET A 741 -14.97 23.28 -14.35
N LYS A 742 -15.33 22.42 -15.31
CA LYS A 742 -16.54 21.62 -15.20
C LYS A 742 -16.40 20.66 -14.03
N SER A 743 -17.39 20.66 -13.14
CA SER A 743 -17.39 19.72 -12.02
C SER A 743 -17.67 18.29 -12.50
N PRO A 744 -17.07 17.28 -11.85
CA PRO A 744 -17.43 15.89 -12.08
C PRO A 744 -18.89 15.61 -11.66
N THR A 745 -19.44 14.52 -12.17
CA THR A 745 -20.79 14.06 -11.80
C THR A 745 -20.89 13.71 -10.31
N LYS A 746 -19.81 13.19 -9.71
CA LYS A 746 -19.64 13.00 -8.27
C LYS A 746 -18.39 13.76 -7.80
N ILE A 747 -18.54 14.67 -6.84
CA ILE A 747 -17.45 15.44 -6.24
C ILE A 747 -17.09 14.77 -4.92
N ASP A 748 -15.85 14.32 -4.78
CA ASP A 748 -15.34 13.81 -3.51
C ASP A 748 -14.58 14.88 -2.71
N ILE A 749 -14.47 14.68 -1.40
CA ILE A 749 -13.78 15.59 -0.46
C ILE A 749 -12.34 15.96 -0.85
N ASP A 750 -11.63 15.17 -1.66
CA ASP A 750 -10.27 15.50 -2.12
C ASP A 750 -10.26 16.28 -3.45
N PHE A 751 -11.39 16.82 -3.92
CA PHE A 751 -11.50 17.52 -5.21
C PHE A 751 -10.40 18.58 -5.41
N PHE A 752 -10.25 19.52 -4.48
CA PHE A 752 -9.19 20.53 -4.57
C PHE A 752 -7.78 19.99 -4.33
N VAL A 753 -7.64 18.92 -3.55
CA VAL A 753 -6.36 18.21 -3.40
C VAL A 753 -5.94 17.60 -4.75
N LYS A 754 -6.86 16.99 -5.50
CA LYS A 754 -6.57 16.41 -6.83
C LYS A 754 -6.12 17.50 -7.81
N ILE A 755 -6.79 18.66 -7.81
CA ILE A 755 -6.41 19.82 -8.64
C ILE A 755 -5.01 20.31 -8.28
N TYR A 756 -4.78 20.58 -6.98
CA TYR A 756 -3.49 21.06 -6.49
C TYR A 756 -2.37 20.05 -6.76
N ASN A 757 -2.63 18.76 -6.53
CA ASN A 757 -1.68 17.69 -6.80
C ASN A 757 -1.31 17.62 -8.27
N PHE A 758 -2.28 17.61 -9.18
CA PHE A 758 -2.00 17.51 -10.61
C PHE A 758 -1.17 18.71 -11.10
N ALA A 759 -1.58 19.92 -10.71
CA ALA A 759 -0.85 21.14 -11.00
C ALA A 759 0.58 21.14 -10.44
N GLY A 760 0.70 20.83 -9.14
CA GLY A 760 1.98 20.75 -8.44
C GLY A 760 2.91 19.69 -9.03
N PHE A 761 2.35 18.55 -9.43
CA PHE A 761 3.10 17.43 -9.99
C PHE A 761 3.74 17.82 -11.32
N GLN A 762 2.98 18.47 -12.21
CA GLN A 762 3.51 18.94 -13.48
C GLN A 762 4.51 20.10 -13.31
N ASN A 763 4.26 20.99 -12.35
CA ASN A 763 5.08 22.21 -12.14
C ASN A 763 6.41 21.96 -11.42
N ALA A 764 6.44 21.02 -10.49
CA ALA A 764 7.59 20.79 -9.62
C ALA A 764 7.87 19.32 -9.32
N GLY A 765 7.04 18.39 -9.79
CA GLY A 765 7.07 17.01 -9.33
C GLY A 765 6.46 16.84 -7.95
N LEU A 766 5.67 17.80 -7.46
CA LEU A 766 4.98 17.68 -6.18
C LEU A 766 3.83 16.68 -6.29
N TYR A 767 3.90 15.58 -5.55
CA TYR A 767 2.95 14.48 -5.65
C TYR A 767 2.32 14.15 -4.30
N LYS A 768 0.99 13.96 -4.28
CA LYS A 768 0.22 13.57 -3.10
C LYS A 768 0.48 12.10 -2.81
N ASN A 769 0.68 11.77 -1.55
CA ASN A 769 0.73 10.39 -1.10
C ASN A 769 -0.33 10.15 -0.04
N VAL A 770 -0.78 8.90 0.06
CA VAL A 770 -1.71 8.45 1.08
C VAL A 770 -0.94 7.57 2.04
N THR A 771 -0.88 7.98 3.30
CA THR A 771 -0.27 7.16 4.36
C THR A 771 -1.16 5.97 4.72
N TYR A 772 -0.61 4.99 5.44
CA TYR A 772 -1.36 3.83 5.93
C TYR A 772 -2.57 4.17 6.84
N ASN A 773 -2.65 5.40 7.36
CA ASN A 773 -3.78 5.90 8.15
C ASN A 773 -4.75 6.76 7.31
N GLY A 774 -4.63 6.75 5.98
CA GLY A 774 -5.44 7.59 5.11
C GLY A 774 -5.07 9.08 5.11
N ASN A 775 -4.08 9.51 5.92
CA ASN A 775 -3.63 10.91 5.89
C ASN A 775 -2.93 11.22 4.57
N LEU A 776 -3.19 12.41 4.04
CA LEU A 776 -2.53 12.94 2.86
C LEU A 776 -1.17 13.56 3.23
N THR A 777 -0.14 13.25 2.46
CA THR A 777 1.17 13.89 2.54
C THR A 777 1.62 14.31 1.14
N LEU A 778 2.71 15.06 1.06
CA LEU A 778 3.30 15.47 -0.21
C LEU A 778 4.72 14.95 -0.31
N ASN A 779 5.10 14.51 -1.49
CA ASN A 779 6.43 14.07 -1.87
C ASN A 779 6.92 14.87 -3.06
N VAL A 780 8.24 14.94 -3.23
CA VAL A 780 8.86 15.59 -4.39
C VAL A 780 9.45 14.50 -5.26
N LEU A 781 8.87 14.34 -6.44
CA LEU A 781 9.36 13.39 -7.43
C LEU A 781 10.26 14.14 -8.43
N PRO A 782 11.38 13.54 -8.86
CA PRO A 782 12.27 14.16 -9.83
C PRO A 782 11.54 14.23 -11.17
N THR A 783 11.32 15.43 -11.70
CA THR A 783 10.68 15.65 -13.00
C THR A 783 11.66 16.31 -13.95
N ASN A 784 11.60 15.93 -15.23
CA ASN A 784 12.34 16.60 -16.30
C ASN A 784 11.52 17.70 -17.00
N LEU A 785 10.22 17.82 -16.69
CA LEU A 785 9.34 18.83 -17.29
C LEU A 785 9.31 20.10 -16.44
N SER A 786 9.14 21.24 -17.10
CA SER A 786 9.17 22.58 -16.49
C SER A 786 7.99 23.47 -16.89
N HIS A 787 6.95 22.92 -17.55
CA HIS A 787 5.80 23.70 -18.05
C HIS A 787 4.48 23.23 -17.43
N ASN A 788 3.60 24.19 -17.11
CA ASN A 788 2.24 23.96 -16.62
C ASN A 788 1.27 23.80 -17.81
N PRO A 789 0.85 22.59 -18.21
CA PRO A 789 -0.06 22.42 -19.33
C PRO A 789 -1.48 22.91 -19.03
N LEU A 790 -1.86 23.08 -17.75
CA LEU A 790 -3.15 23.65 -17.41
C LEU A 790 -3.29 25.12 -17.85
N SER A 791 -2.17 25.81 -18.11
CA SER A 791 -2.19 27.16 -18.70
C SER A 791 -3.01 27.26 -20.00
N ALA A 792 -3.11 26.16 -20.76
CA ALA A 792 -3.92 26.07 -21.98
C ALA A 792 -5.43 25.87 -21.74
N PHE A 793 -5.84 25.41 -20.55
CA PHE A 793 -7.24 25.14 -20.22
C PHE A 793 -8.00 26.39 -19.70
N TYR A 794 -7.30 27.50 -19.43
CA TYR A 794 -7.81 28.56 -18.55
C TYR A 794 -8.67 29.67 -19.13
N GLN A 795 -9.16 29.57 -20.37
CA GLN A 795 -9.92 30.70 -20.94
C GLN A 795 -11.16 30.35 -21.75
N GLY A 796 -11.72 29.13 -21.66
CA GLY A 796 -13.00 28.82 -22.33
C GLY A 796 -13.06 29.21 -23.82
N LYS A 797 -11.91 29.35 -24.49
CA LYS A 797 -11.79 29.60 -25.91
C LYS A 797 -11.56 28.27 -26.61
N GLU A 798 -12.23 28.08 -27.74
CA GLU A 798 -12.11 26.99 -28.71
C GLU A 798 -10.70 26.86 -29.33
N SER A 799 -9.62 27.25 -28.65
CA SER A 799 -8.25 27.22 -29.18
C SER A 799 -7.54 25.87 -28.98
N LEU A 800 -8.28 24.77 -28.92
CA LEU A 800 -7.76 23.40 -28.84
C LEU A 800 -7.84 22.65 -30.19
N ASN A 801 -7.72 23.38 -31.32
CA ASN A 801 -7.67 22.81 -32.68
C ASN A 801 -6.30 22.99 -33.37
N LYS A 802 -5.23 23.33 -32.62
CA LYS A 802 -3.92 23.66 -33.22
C LYS A 802 -2.70 23.11 -32.48
N ALA A 803 -2.85 22.21 -31.52
CA ALA A 803 -1.72 21.55 -30.87
C ALA A 803 -1.82 20.05 -31.12
N GLY A 804 -1.06 19.54 -32.10
CA GLY A 804 -1.05 18.14 -32.56
C GLY A 804 -0.61 17.06 -31.56
N SER A 805 -0.86 17.24 -30.26
CA SER A 805 -0.77 16.22 -29.19
C SER A 805 -2.12 15.98 -28.48
N GLU A 806 -3.22 16.41 -29.11
CA GLU A 806 -4.59 16.60 -28.59
C GLU A 806 -5.29 15.39 -27.92
N ASN A 807 -4.73 14.17 -27.92
CA ASN A 807 -5.41 13.01 -27.32
C ASN A 807 -5.04 12.67 -25.87
N SER A 808 -3.93 13.17 -25.28
CA SER A 808 -3.57 12.77 -23.90
C SER A 808 -4.16 13.68 -22.82
N CYS A 809 -4.25 14.99 -23.07
CA CYS A 809 -4.61 15.98 -22.05
C CYS A 809 -6.14 16.08 -21.82
N MET A 810 -6.94 16.01 -22.88
CA MET A 810 -8.41 15.91 -22.76
C MET A 810 -8.84 14.56 -22.21
N THR A 811 -8.19 13.47 -22.62
CA THR A 811 -8.40 12.13 -22.04
C THR A 811 -7.99 12.10 -20.58
N MET A 812 -6.90 12.77 -20.17
CA MET A 812 -6.48 12.87 -18.77
C MET A 812 -7.50 13.60 -17.88
N MET A 813 -7.98 14.78 -18.28
CA MET A 813 -8.95 15.51 -17.45
C MET A 813 -10.32 14.82 -17.45
N ARG A 814 -10.72 14.25 -18.59
CA ARG A 814 -11.96 13.48 -18.70
C ARG A 814 -11.89 12.17 -17.92
N ILE A 815 -10.74 11.50 -17.82
CA ILE A 815 -10.55 10.33 -16.94
C ILE A 815 -10.37 10.72 -15.47
N LEU A 816 -9.74 11.85 -15.15
CA LEU A 816 -9.62 12.34 -13.76
C LEU A 816 -10.94 12.85 -13.17
N VAL A 817 -11.87 13.30 -14.04
CA VAL A 817 -13.18 13.87 -13.68
C VAL A 817 -14.32 12.88 -13.92
N GLU A 818 -14.22 11.94 -14.87
CA GLU A 818 -15.27 10.95 -15.19
C GLU A 818 -14.85 9.49 -14.90
N GLY A 819 -13.57 9.21 -14.62
CA GLY A 819 -13.00 7.86 -14.40
C GLY A 819 -12.59 7.55 -12.96
N ILE A 820 -12.92 8.43 -12.02
CA ILE A 820 -12.98 8.18 -10.56
C ILE A 820 -14.44 8.39 -10.17
#